data_AF-A0A1H7M9T2-F1
#
_entry.id   AF-A0A1H7M9T2-F1
#
_cell.length_a   1.000
_cell.length_b   1.000
_cell.length_c   1.000
_cell.angle_alpha   90.00
_cell.angle_beta   90.00
_cell.angle_gamma   90.00
#
_symmetry.space_group_name_H-M   'P 1'
#
loop_
_entity.id
_entity.type
_entity.pdbx_description
1 polymer ?
#
loop_
_entity_poly.entity_id
_entity_poly.type
_entity_poly.pdbx_seq_one_letter_code
_entity_poly.pdbx_strand_id
1 'polypeptide(L)'
;MRQIEMNEVFKNIVITDCLMSIRSVFQLRNKQGDFLNYCLPHQRKFVWPEVKATNFIETIILHGEVPPVVVYIKGATTEEEEERMDVIDGKQRCAAINKFLKDDFRLKPQGLDKLWNLAGKKFSQLDEKLKERIQDTTLRFIIIKAKSEKDMNPYMEGLMKREMFRRYNLGISPLKKEEVFKAQYLQDEINIYFKKWFKQDAQLYDQVVNIFDHKSRNLETMMQHIRQLLVLHNVPINRFVNAREDIINKYYDFLSYKAVNKGDKENIQLIFESFKKKLYFPLEIKTLLDKERIPSNGLIYECIYWALSVCEKEKIKYDEFNAPIFKERMVNHIAKHIKDYANGRNDHAQQIKKRYGLMASFFNSQLDICFASYLQGDEEFLVTHKELMNKYMQDRFMPGLEKEHFSKILPTSNTVEDLLDKMKRGKFNLRPPYQRDEAMSIVKASSLIESILLGIKLYPIYVYLREDGVAEVIDGQQRLLAIIGFLGEKYRNENGVIETSKKDKFSLTLKSGLLPQLDHKKFSELSDVYQRRILNFGISIIEIKENENKHFKPEELFKRLNHKPFPIKENTFEYWNACVDNEVIGSIRELCQMKDWLYLRKEDARMFNEGLVTCLCYLYYMKSTTVPDLDSVKEVLAICSSRFCVSIRIRDKSYITNILQDPACKEEFLLALNGFETDFIEKVELLTSNPTGKTTEFFRNKQLDAMLQTGKVRSAGGFFLLWLVLKGIPMEHIKEARSVVRSKISKVFSTMRTTNSVEKFERTIMEAWNIAVAVDK
;
A
#
# COMPACT_ATOMS: atom_id res chain seq x y z
N MET A 1 17.61 30.21 -9.70
CA MET A 1 17.95 29.56 -10.97
C MET A 1 16.91 28.50 -11.34
N ARG A 2 16.87 27.34 -10.67
CA ARG A 2 15.94 26.22 -10.94
C ARG A 2 14.46 26.58 -11.14
N GLN A 3 13.96 27.58 -10.43
CA GLN A 3 12.56 28.01 -10.49
C GLN A 3 12.22 28.87 -11.71
N ILE A 4 13.15 29.74 -12.12
CA ILE A 4 13.00 30.56 -13.33
C ILE A 4 13.06 29.64 -14.55
N GLU A 5 14.02 28.71 -14.55
CA GLU A 5 14.17 27.65 -15.55
C GLU A 5 12.89 26.82 -15.65
N MET A 6 12.33 26.34 -14.54
CA MET A 6 11.12 25.51 -14.58
C MET A 6 9.90 26.27 -15.11
N ASN A 7 9.73 27.54 -14.73
CA ASN A 7 8.65 28.37 -15.26
C ASN A 7 8.79 28.59 -16.78
N GLU A 8 10.01 28.66 -17.29
CA GLU A 8 10.29 28.74 -18.72
C GLU A 8 9.96 27.41 -19.43
N VAL A 9 10.37 26.27 -18.86
CA VAL A 9 10.00 24.93 -19.34
C VAL A 9 8.48 24.78 -19.49
N PHE A 10 7.71 25.14 -18.46
CA PHE A 10 6.25 24.98 -18.48
C PHE A 10 5.56 25.89 -19.50
N LYS A 11 6.15 27.04 -19.85
CA LYS A 11 5.65 27.90 -20.93
C LYS A 11 5.90 27.30 -22.33
N ASN A 12 6.88 26.42 -22.46
CA ASN A 12 7.35 25.87 -23.73
C ASN A 12 6.84 24.46 -24.03
N ILE A 13 5.94 23.92 -23.20
CA ILE A 13 5.27 22.64 -23.46
C ILE A 13 3.81 22.82 -23.86
N VAL A 14 3.30 21.82 -24.59
CA VAL A 14 1.89 21.64 -24.92
C VAL A 14 1.46 20.32 -24.32
N ILE A 15 0.30 20.32 -23.67
CA ILE A 15 -0.31 19.13 -23.07
C ILE A 15 -1.64 18.85 -23.78
N THR A 16 -1.76 17.68 -24.40
CA THR A 16 -2.97 17.25 -25.12
C THR A 16 -3.44 15.89 -24.62
N ASP A 17 -4.72 15.56 -24.88
CA ASP A 17 -5.23 14.21 -24.66
C ASP A 17 -5.35 13.49 -25.99
N CYS A 18 -5.00 12.21 -26.00
CA CYS A 18 -5.21 11.31 -27.12
C CYS A 18 -5.80 9.98 -26.64
N LEU A 19 -6.60 9.34 -27.49
CA LEU A 19 -7.06 7.97 -27.29
C LEU A 19 -6.33 7.06 -28.29
N MET A 20 -5.67 6.02 -27.79
CA MET A 20 -4.99 5.04 -28.64
C MET A 20 -5.36 3.62 -28.22
N SER A 21 -5.65 2.72 -29.18
CA SER A 21 -5.96 1.31 -28.87
C SER A 21 -4.75 0.56 -28.33
N ILE A 22 -4.99 -0.44 -27.48
CA ILE A 22 -3.94 -1.35 -26.99
C ILE A 22 -3.21 -2.00 -28.16
N ARG A 23 -3.93 -2.40 -29.22
CA ARG A 23 -3.36 -2.95 -30.45
C ARG A 23 -2.38 -1.98 -31.09
N SER A 24 -2.80 -0.73 -31.30
CA SER A 24 -1.97 0.30 -31.95
C SER A 24 -0.67 0.53 -31.17
N VAL A 25 -0.77 0.70 -29.86
CA VAL A 25 0.37 1.06 -29.03
C VAL A 25 1.29 -0.14 -28.76
N PHE A 26 0.76 -1.30 -28.40
CA PHE A 26 1.58 -2.41 -27.89
C PHE A 26 1.94 -3.47 -28.95
N GLN A 27 1.17 -3.60 -30.02
CA GLN A 27 1.37 -4.66 -31.02
C GLN A 27 1.77 -4.14 -32.40
N LEU A 28 1.26 -2.98 -32.82
CA LEU A 28 1.57 -2.43 -34.14
C LEU A 28 2.81 -1.54 -34.12
N ARG A 29 2.81 -0.49 -33.27
CA ARG A 29 3.89 0.51 -33.22
C ARG A 29 5.06 0.09 -32.36
N ASN A 30 4.84 -0.72 -31.32
CA ASN A 30 5.89 -1.06 -30.34
C ASN A 30 6.46 -2.48 -30.49
N LYS A 31 6.53 -3.03 -31.72
CA LYS A 31 7.01 -4.40 -31.97
C LYS A 31 8.44 -4.63 -31.47
N GLN A 32 9.31 -3.63 -31.62
CA GLN A 32 10.71 -3.67 -31.16
C GLN A 32 10.91 -3.05 -29.77
N GLY A 33 9.87 -2.43 -29.20
CA GLY A 33 9.94 -1.77 -27.89
C GLY A 33 10.36 -0.30 -27.93
N ASP A 34 10.52 0.27 -29.13
CA ASP A 34 11.08 1.60 -29.33
C ASP A 34 10.04 2.72 -29.25
N PHE A 35 8.81 2.48 -29.73
CA PHE A 35 7.74 3.48 -29.76
C PHE A 35 7.25 3.89 -28.35
N LEU A 36 6.94 2.92 -27.48
CA LEU A 36 6.47 3.20 -26.11
C LEU A 36 7.49 2.71 -25.08
N ASN A 37 8.30 3.64 -24.60
CA ASN A 37 9.27 3.37 -23.56
C ASN A 37 8.70 3.59 -22.16
N TYR A 38 8.25 2.49 -21.55
CA TYR A 38 7.80 2.47 -20.15
C TYR A 38 8.88 1.95 -19.18
N CYS A 39 10.08 1.64 -19.67
CA CYS A 39 11.20 1.09 -18.88
C CYS A 39 12.35 2.09 -18.73
N LEU A 40 12.03 3.36 -18.53
CA LEU A 40 13.04 4.40 -18.29
C LEU A 40 13.92 4.10 -17.06
N PRO A 41 15.24 4.37 -17.13
CA PRO A 41 16.16 4.12 -16.02
C PRO A 41 15.73 4.83 -14.73
N HIS A 42 15.18 6.04 -14.81
CA HIS A 42 14.73 6.82 -13.66
C HIS A 42 13.38 6.34 -13.05
N GLN A 43 12.77 5.28 -13.58
CA GLN A 43 11.56 4.69 -12.98
C GLN A 43 11.82 3.39 -12.23
N ARG A 44 11.10 3.21 -11.12
CA ARG A 44 11.10 1.96 -10.33
C ARG A 44 10.80 0.72 -11.18
N LYS A 45 11.22 -0.46 -10.72
CA LYS A 45 10.93 -1.75 -11.41
C LYS A 45 9.42 -2.07 -11.41
N PHE A 46 9.04 -3.12 -12.12
CA PHE A 46 7.65 -3.63 -12.07
C PHE A 46 7.39 -4.27 -10.70
N VAL A 47 6.37 -3.80 -9.98
CA VAL A 47 6.10 -4.17 -8.57
C VAL A 47 4.69 -4.68 -8.35
N TRP A 48 3.83 -4.69 -9.37
CA TRP A 48 2.48 -5.23 -9.25
C TRP A 48 2.51 -6.77 -9.13
N PRO A 49 1.94 -7.34 -8.05
CA PRO A 49 1.69 -8.77 -8.00
C PRO A 49 0.73 -9.21 -9.11
N GLU A 50 0.83 -10.46 -9.55
CA GLU A 50 -0.05 -11.02 -10.59
C GLU A 50 -1.54 -10.88 -10.26
N VAL A 51 -1.90 -10.89 -8.96
CA VAL A 51 -3.27 -10.62 -8.50
C VAL A 51 -3.73 -9.19 -8.85
N LYS A 52 -2.89 -8.17 -8.64
CA LYS A 52 -3.22 -6.78 -9.00
C LYS A 52 -3.22 -6.60 -10.52
N ALA A 53 -2.27 -7.21 -11.22
CA ALA A 53 -2.25 -7.20 -12.68
C ALA A 53 -3.51 -7.86 -13.26
N THR A 54 -3.96 -8.99 -12.71
CA THR A 54 -5.22 -9.65 -13.08
C THR A 54 -6.42 -8.73 -12.88
N ASN A 55 -6.53 -8.10 -11.71
CA ASN A 55 -7.62 -7.15 -11.43
C ASN A 55 -7.63 -5.96 -12.40
N PHE A 56 -6.45 -5.51 -12.83
CA PHE A 56 -6.33 -4.49 -13.86
C PHE A 56 -6.78 -4.98 -15.24
N ILE A 57 -6.37 -6.18 -15.66
CA ILE A 57 -6.83 -6.77 -16.93
C ILE A 57 -8.35 -6.99 -16.91
N GLU A 58 -8.92 -7.47 -15.81
CA GLU A 58 -10.37 -7.59 -15.66
C GLU A 58 -11.07 -6.23 -15.78
N THR A 59 -10.47 -5.16 -15.22
CA THR A 59 -10.99 -3.78 -15.34
C THR A 59 -10.99 -3.31 -16.79
N ILE A 60 -9.96 -3.64 -17.58
CA ILE A 60 -9.91 -3.36 -19.03
C ILE A 60 -11.05 -4.09 -19.74
N ILE A 61 -11.24 -5.39 -19.46
CA ILE A 61 -12.29 -6.19 -20.10
C ILE A 61 -13.68 -5.66 -19.72
N LEU A 62 -13.93 -5.40 -18.43
CA LEU A 62 -15.24 -4.96 -17.97
C LEU A 62 -15.55 -3.53 -18.37
N HIS A 63 -14.70 -2.57 -18.04
CA HIS A 63 -15.08 -1.15 -18.09
C HIS A 63 -14.43 -0.36 -19.24
N GLY A 64 -13.34 -0.85 -19.83
CA GLY A 64 -12.59 -0.13 -20.89
C GLY A 64 -11.94 1.19 -20.45
N GLU A 65 -12.20 1.63 -19.21
CA GLU A 65 -11.73 2.87 -18.62
C GLU A 65 -10.76 2.60 -17.48
N VAL A 66 -9.56 3.15 -17.65
CA VAL A 66 -8.46 3.07 -16.70
C VAL A 66 -7.82 4.45 -16.61
N PRO A 67 -7.16 4.80 -15.49
CA PRO A 67 -6.59 6.13 -15.38
C PRO A 67 -5.53 6.34 -16.46
N PRO A 68 -5.32 7.59 -16.92
CA PRO A 68 -4.54 7.89 -18.12
C PRO A 68 -3.06 7.55 -17.96
N VAL A 69 -2.39 7.27 -19.07
CA VAL A 69 -0.92 7.16 -19.16
C VAL A 69 -0.37 8.52 -19.53
N VAL A 70 0.59 9.04 -18.77
CA VAL A 70 1.24 10.32 -19.08
C VAL A 70 2.52 10.00 -19.85
N VAL A 71 2.67 10.58 -21.03
CA VAL A 71 3.84 10.38 -21.89
C VAL A 71 4.44 11.72 -22.31
N TYR A 72 5.74 11.72 -22.53
CA TYR A 72 6.44 12.78 -23.24
C TYR A 72 6.86 12.27 -24.62
N ILE A 73 6.56 13.03 -25.67
CA ILE A 73 7.03 12.73 -27.02
C ILE A 73 8.43 13.34 -27.18
N LYS A 74 9.41 12.50 -27.48
CA LYS A 74 10.67 12.92 -28.07
C LYS A 74 10.49 13.03 -29.58
N GLY A 75 10.81 14.19 -30.13
CA GLY A 75 10.91 14.37 -31.58
C GLY A 75 11.95 13.42 -32.16
N ALA A 76 11.75 13.03 -33.42
CA ALA A 76 12.74 12.28 -34.19
C ALA A 76 14.03 13.10 -34.29
N THR A 77 15.17 12.60 -33.82
CA THR A 77 16.42 13.38 -33.89
C THR A 77 17.09 13.27 -35.26
N THR A 78 16.65 12.33 -36.08
CA THR A 78 17.06 12.10 -37.47
C THR A 78 15.85 11.71 -38.31
N GLU A 79 15.93 11.81 -39.64
CA GLU A 79 14.87 11.37 -40.57
C GLU A 79 14.57 9.85 -40.48
N GLU A 80 15.47 9.08 -39.87
CA GLU A 80 15.39 7.63 -39.72
C GLU A 80 14.83 7.19 -38.35
N GLU A 81 14.74 8.09 -37.36
CA GLU A 81 14.21 7.77 -36.03
C GLU A 81 12.69 8.02 -35.95
N GLU A 82 11.92 7.03 -35.51
CA GLU A 82 10.50 7.23 -35.23
C GLU A 82 10.27 8.04 -33.93
N GLU A 83 9.15 8.78 -33.87
CA GLU A 83 8.73 9.47 -32.65
C GLU A 83 8.60 8.48 -31.47
N ARG A 84 9.28 8.79 -30.36
CA ARG A 84 9.29 7.95 -29.15
C ARG A 84 8.47 8.55 -28.03
N MET A 85 7.64 7.72 -27.39
CA MET A 85 6.86 8.06 -26.20
C MET A 85 7.52 7.55 -24.93
N ASP A 86 8.10 8.47 -24.16
CA ASP A 86 8.64 8.19 -22.83
C ASP A 86 7.52 8.29 -21.79
N VAL A 87 7.17 7.17 -21.15
CA VAL A 87 6.13 7.15 -20.12
C VAL A 87 6.63 7.87 -18.88
N ILE A 88 5.96 8.95 -18.48
CA ILE A 88 6.18 9.66 -17.21
C ILE A 88 5.35 9.01 -16.10
N ASP A 89 4.07 8.72 -16.33
CA ASP A 89 3.22 7.98 -15.39
C ASP A 89 2.46 6.86 -16.09
N GLY A 90 2.31 5.73 -15.39
CA GLY A 90 1.56 4.57 -15.90
C GLY A 90 2.39 3.36 -16.26
N LYS A 91 3.69 3.34 -15.96
CA LYS A 91 4.58 2.19 -16.20
C LYS A 91 4.01 0.84 -15.77
N GLN A 92 3.41 0.77 -14.57
CA GLN A 92 2.86 -0.50 -14.07
C GLN A 92 1.67 -0.98 -14.91
N ARG A 93 0.84 -0.06 -15.42
CA ARG A 93 -0.29 -0.37 -16.31
C ARG A 93 0.21 -0.86 -17.66
N CYS A 94 1.14 -0.13 -18.28
CA CYS A 94 1.74 -0.50 -19.56
C CYS A 94 2.45 -1.85 -19.48
N ALA A 95 3.25 -2.07 -18.42
CA ALA A 95 3.94 -3.33 -18.20
C ALA A 95 2.97 -4.50 -17.95
N ALA A 96 1.88 -4.30 -17.21
CA ALA A 96 0.87 -5.35 -16.99
C ALA A 96 0.18 -5.77 -18.29
N ILE A 97 -0.20 -4.80 -19.15
CA ILE A 97 -0.77 -5.07 -20.47
C ILE A 97 0.23 -5.84 -21.32
N ASN A 98 1.45 -5.33 -21.47
CA ASN A 98 2.47 -5.97 -22.30
C ASN A 98 2.79 -7.39 -21.82
N LYS A 99 2.95 -7.60 -20.51
CA LYS A 99 3.19 -8.92 -19.92
C LYS A 99 2.04 -9.88 -20.17
N PHE A 100 0.79 -9.42 -20.09
CA PHE A 100 -0.36 -10.27 -20.36
C PHE A 100 -0.43 -10.68 -21.84
N LEU A 101 -0.26 -9.70 -22.76
CA LEU A 101 -0.24 -9.94 -24.21
C LEU A 101 0.88 -10.90 -24.64
N LYS A 102 2.00 -10.93 -23.89
CA LYS A 102 3.14 -11.84 -24.10
C LYS A 102 3.04 -13.16 -23.33
N ASP A 103 1.90 -13.45 -22.69
CA ASP A 103 1.69 -14.69 -21.95
C ASP A 103 2.61 -14.88 -20.72
N ASP A 104 3.21 -13.80 -20.19
CA ASP A 104 4.16 -13.82 -19.07
C ASP A 104 3.48 -14.17 -17.73
N PHE A 105 2.15 -14.02 -17.63
CA PHE A 105 1.39 -14.45 -16.45
C PHE A 105 -0.01 -14.96 -16.81
N ARG A 106 -0.61 -15.70 -15.87
CA ARG A 106 -1.98 -16.23 -15.94
C ARG A 106 -2.91 -15.43 -15.05
N LEU A 107 -4.16 -15.23 -15.49
CA LEU A 107 -5.18 -14.56 -14.67
C LEU A 107 -5.41 -15.32 -13.37
N LYS A 108 -5.24 -14.65 -12.22
CA LYS A 108 -5.38 -15.26 -10.90
C LYS A 108 -6.82 -15.22 -10.40
N PRO A 109 -7.35 -16.31 -9.82
CA PRO A 109 -8.68 -16.32 -9.21
C PRO A 109 -8.90 -15.23 -8.15
N GLN A 110 -7.84 -14.78 -7.46
CA GLN A 110 -7.92 -13.72 -6.44
C GLN A 110 -8.00 -12.31 -7.03
N GLY A 111 -7.71 -12.14 -8.33
CA GLY A 111 -7.78 -10.86 -9.01
C GLY A 111 -9.04 -10.69 -9.87
N LEU A 112 -9.83 -11.75 -10.02
CA LEU A 112 -11.07 -11.76 -10.80
C LEU A 112 -12.25 -11.66 -9.83
N ASP A 113 -12.97 -10.54 -9.88
CA ASP A 113 -14.18 -10.35 -9.07
C ASP A 113 -15.43 -10.86 -9.79
N LYS A 114 -15.51 -10.74 -11.13
CA LYS A 114 -16.68 -11.12 -11.94
C LYS A 114 -16.35 -12.14 -13.04
N LEU A 115 -15.19 -12.02 -13.68
CA LEU A 115 -14.80 -12.85 -14.82
C LEU A 115 -14.07 -14.12 -14.38
N TRP A 116 -14.66 -14.83 -13.42
CA TRP A 116 -14.06 -15.99 -12.75
C TRP A 116 -13.74 -17.14 -13.71
N ASN A 117 -14.51 -17.28 -14.78
CA ASN A 117 -14.34 -18.25 -15.86
C ASN A 117 -13.03 -18.05 -16.65
N LEU A 118 -12.37 -16.90 -16.51
CA LEU A 118 -11.07 -16.62 -17.12
C LEU A 118 -9.89 -17.03 -16.22
N ALA A 119 -10.14 -17.52 -15.02
CA ALA A 119 -9.10 -17.95 -14.09
C ALA A 119 -8.15 -18.99 -14.71
N GLY A 120 -6.85 -18.78 -14.56
CA GLY A 120 -5.79 -19.66 -15.07
C GLY A 120 -5.44 -19.47 -16.55
N LYS A 121 -6.25 -18.73 -17.32
CA LYS A 121 -6.00 -18.47 -18.74
C LYS A 121 -4.88 -17.43 -18.93
N LYS A 122 -4.09 -17.64 -19.98
CA LYS A 122 -3.20 -16.64 -20.59
C LYS A 122 -3.92 -15.90 -21.72
N PHE A 123 -3.33 -14.85 -22.29
CA PHE A 123 -3.92 -14.10 -23.39
C PHE A 123 -4.16 -14.98 -24.62
N SER A 124 -3.19 -15.81 -25.00
CA SER A 124 -3.34 -16.75 -26.13
C SER A 124 -4.51 -17.74 -25.98
N GLN A 125 -4.90 -18.03 -24.73
CA GLN A 125 -5.93 -18.99 -24.36
C GLN A 125 -7.34 -18.38 -24.22
N LEU A 126 -7.47 -17.07 -24.44
CA LEU A 126 -8.76 -16.39 -24.53
C LEU A 126 -9.41 -16.69 -25.89
N ASP A 127 -10.74 -16.57 -25.97
CA ASP A 127 -11.42 -16.60 -27.27
C ASP A 127 -11.09 -15.33 -28.09
N GLU A 128 -11.30 -15.40 -29.41
CA GLU A 128 -10.92 -14.30 -30.30
C GLU A 128 -11.70 -13.01 -30.01
N LYS A 129 -12.97 -13.10 -29.61
CA LYS A 129 -13.78 -11.93 -29.25
C LYS A 129 -13.20 -11.19 -28.04
N LEU A 130 -12.73 -11.92 -27.03
CA LEU A 130 -12.05 -11.36 -25.86
C LEU A 130 -10.69 -10.76 -26.21
N LYS A 131 -9.92 -11.42 -27.10
CA LYS A 131 -8.65 -10.87 -27.58
C LYS A 131 -8.85 -9.56 -28.31
N GLU A 132 -9.79 -9.52 -29.26
CA GLU A 132 -10.20 -8.32 -29.99
C GLU A 132 -10.64 -7.23 -29.02
N ARG A 133 -11.51 -7.56 -28.05
CA ARG A 133 -11.96 -6.60 -27.03
C ARG A 133 -10.80 -5.97 -26.27
N ILE A 134 -9.84 -6.76 -25.79
CA ILE A 134 -8.66 -6.24 -25.07
C ILE A 134 -7.82 -5.37 -26.01
N GLN A 135 -7.59 -5.84 -27.24
CA GLN A 135 -6.77 -5.15 -28.23
C GLN A 135 -7.38 -3.81 -28.68
N ASP A 136 -8.69 -3.77 -28.88
CA ASP A 136 -9.41 -2.60 -29.39
C ASP A 136 -9.84 -1.65 -28.27
N THR A 137 -9.71 -2.06 -27.01
CA THR A 137 -9.84 -1.15 -25.87
C THR A 137 -8.84 0.00 -26.04
N THR A 138 -9.36 1.22 -26.09
CA THR A 138 -8.52 2.41 -26.13
C THR A 138 -7.96 2.72 -24.75
N LEU A 139 -6.82 3.39 -24.68
CA LEU A 139 -6.25 3.96 -23.48
C LEU A 139 -6.15 5.46 -23.66
N ARG A 140 -6.32 6.21 -22.57
CA ARG A 140 -6.14 7.65 -22.58
C ARG A 140 -4.68 7.99 -22.32
N PHE A 141 -4.12 8.80 -23.20
CA PHE A 141 -2.78 9.34 -23.07
C PHE A 141 -2.86 10.84 -22.85
N ILE A 142 -2.18 11.31 -21.80
CA ILE A 142 -1.87 12.73 -21.62
C ILE A 142 -0.48 12.91 -22.24
N ILE A 143 -0.45 13.55 -23.40
CA ILE A 143 0.74 13.74 -24.21
C ILE A 143 1.34 15.09 -23.89
N ILE A 144 2.62 15.10 -23.52
CA ILE A 144 3.42 16.30 -23.33
C ILE A 144 4.39 16.40 -24.50
N LYS A 145 4.38 17.53 -25.21
CA LYS A 145 5.30 17.82 -26.31
C LYS A 145 5.90 19.22 -26.14
N ALA A 146 7.14 19.42 -26.53
CA ALA A 146 7.71 20.77 -26.64
C ALA A 146 7.02 21.55 -27.78
N LYS A 147 6.87 22.87 -27.64
CA LYS A 147 6.33 23.73 -28.71
C LYS A 147 7.25 23.77 -29.92
N SER A 148 8.56 23.80 -29.69
CA SER A 148 9.61 23.70 -30.69
C SER A 148 10.78 22.90 -30.11
N GLU A 149 11.49 22.16 -30.96
CA GLU A 149 12.67 21.39 -30.56
C GLU A 149 13.80 22.26 -30.03
N LYS A 150 13.89 23.51 -30.48
CA LYS A 150 14.88 24.50 -29.98
C LYS A 150 14.59 24.96 -28.55
N ASP A 151 13.34 24.83 -28.10
CA ASP A 151 12.91 25.34 -26.79
C ASP A 151 13.20 24.35 -25.65
N MET A 152 13.66 23.12 -25.98
CA MET A 152 13.83 22.04 -25.01
C MET A 152 15.15 21.28 -25.24
N ASN A 153 16.14 21.54 -24.39
CA ASN A 153 17.37 20.75 -24.34
C ASN A 153 17.23 19.51 -23.42
N PRO A 154 18.16 18.54 -23.48
CA PRO A 154 18.08 17.31 -22.67
C PRO A 154 18.02 17.53 -21.15
N TYR A 155 18.69 18.58 -20.65
CA TYR A 155 18.66 18.94 -19.23
C TYR A 155 17.27 19.44 -18.80
N MET A 156 16.67 20.33 -19.58
CA MET A 156 15.33 20.89 -19.35
C MET A 156 14.25 19.82 -19.49
N GLU A 157 14.38 18.92 -20.47
CA GLU A 157 13.53 17.75 -20.61
C GLU A 157 13.59 16.87 -19.35
N GLY A 158 14.80 16.60 -18.85
CA GLY A 158 15.01 15.86 -17.63
C GLY A 158 14.36 16.53 -16.42
N LEU A 159 14.52 17.84 -16.25
CA LEU A 159 13.83 18.61 -15.19
C LEU A 159 12.31 18.49 -15.29
N MET A 160 11.75 18.69 -16.47
CA MET A 160 10.32 18.63 -16.74
C MET A 160 9.74 17.25 -16.38
N LYS A 161 10.37 16.17 -16.88
CA LYS A 161 9.92 14.80 -16.64
C LYS A 161 9.86 14.48 -15.15
N ARG A 162 10.89 14.89 -14.40
CA ARG A 162 10.96 14.69 -12.94
C ARG A 162 9.86 15.47 -12.22
N GLU A 163 9.61 16.71 -12.62
CA GLU A 163 8.59 17.55 -11.99
C GLU A 163 7.17 17.06 -12.30
N MET A 164 6.89 16.65 -13.54
CA MET A 164 5.59 16.07 -13.92
C MET A 164 5.35 14.74 -13.21
N PHE A 165 6.38 13.88 -13.15
CA PHE A 165 6.32 12.64 -12.38
C PHE A 165 5.94 12.90 -10.92
N ARG A 166 6.60 13.87 -10.29
CA ARG A 166 6.35 14.25 -8.89
C ARG A 166 4.90 14.68 -8.71
N ARG A 167 4.40 15.61 -9.54
CA ARG A 167 3.04 16.15 -9.44
C ARG A 167 1.95 15.09 -9.60
N TYR A 168 2.09 14.17 -10.55
CA TYR A 168 1.10 13.10 -10.73
C TYR A 168 1.12 12.05 -9.62
N ASN A 169 2.26 11.86 -8.94
CA ASN A 169 2.39 10.87 -7.86
C ASN A 169 2.08 11.43 -6.45
N LEU A 170 2.29 12.72 -6.19
CA LEU A 170 2.12 13.33 -4.85
C LEU A 170 0.69 13.24 -4.29
N GLY A 171 -0.33 13.16 -5.15
CA GLY A 171 -1.75 13.13 -4.76
C GLY A 171 -2.33 11.74 -4.45
N ILE A 172 -1.61 10.65 -4.76
CA ILE A 172 -2.15 9.28 -4.66
C ILE A 172 -2.06 8.79 -3.21
N SER A 173 -3.21 8.69 -2.54
CA SER A 173 -3.30 8.12 -1.18
C SER A 173 -4.09 6.82 -1.21
N PRO A 174 -3.52 5.69 -0.79
CA PRO A 174 -4.22 4.40 -0.79
C PRO A 174 -5.44 4.44 0.11
N LEU A 175 -6.49 3.70 -0.26
CA LEU A 175 -7.60 3.45 0.66
C LEU A 175 -7.10 2.64 1.86
N LYS A 176 -7.57 3.03 3.05
CA LYS A 176 -7.49 2.19 4.24
C LYS A 176 -8.37 0.96 4.04
N LYS A 177 -8.09 -0.13 4.76
CA LYS A 177 -8.88 -1.37 4.67
C LYS A 177 -10.36 -1.12 4.94
N GLU A 178 -10.65 -0.35 5.98
CA GLU A 178 -12.02 0.05 6.37
C GLU A 178 -12.76 0.77 5.23
N GLU A 179 -12.08 1.65 4.50
CA GLU A 179 -12.65 2.39 3.36
C GLU A 179 -12.96 1.45 2.18
N VAL A 180 -12.08 0.46 1.92
CA VAL A 180 -12.31 -0.57 0.90
C VAL A 180 -13.54 -1.40 1.26
N PHE A 181 -13.66 -1.80 2.53
CA PHE A 181 -14.79 -2.60 3.00
C PHE A 181 -16.11 -1.84 3.02
N LYS A 182 -16.07 -0.55 3.38
CA LYS A 182 -17.25 0.32 3.30
C LYS A 182 -17.81 0.34 1.87
N ALA A 183 -16.94 0.50 0.87
CA ALA A 183 -17.35 0.50 -0.54
C ALA A 183 -17.83 -0.89 -1.00
N GLN A 184 -17.08 -1.96 -0.68
CA GLN A 184 -17.40 -3.32 -1.11
C GLN A 184 -18.74 -3.82 -0.54
N TYR A 185 -19.03 -3.49 0.71
CA TYR A 185 -20.23 -3.97 1.43
C TYR A 185 -21.27 -2.86 1.60
N LEU A 186 -21.26 -1.86 0.72
CA LEU A 186 -22.18 -0.73 0.79
C LEU A 186 -23.64 -1.18 0.61
N GLN A 187 -23.87 -2.06 -0.37
CA GLN A 187 -25.19 -2.60 -0.72
C GLN A 187 -25.47 -3.96 -0.05
N ASP A 188 -24.61 -4.41 0.86
CA ASP A 188 -24.74 -5.72 1.49
C ASP A 188 -25.81 -5.71 2.59
N GLU A 189 -26.89 -6.45 2.40
CA GLU A 189 -28.06 -6.40 3.29
C GLU A 189 -27.75 -6.84 4.72
N ILE A 190 -26.91 -7.88 4.91
CA ILE A 190 -26.46 -8.32 6.24
C ILE A 190 -25.69 -7.18 6.92
N ASN A 191 -24.75 -6.56 6.22
CA ASN A 191 -23.95 -5.46 6.75
C ASN A 191 -24.80 -4.23 7.09
N ILE A 192 -25.77 -3.88 6.23
CA ILE A 192 -26.74 -2.80 6.49
C ILE A 192 -27.58 -3.13 7.73
N TYR A 193 -28.09 -4.35 7.83
CA TYR A 193 -28.94 -4.80 8.95
C TYR A 193 -28.20 -4.74 10.28
N PHE A 194 -26.98 -5.31 10.36
CA PHE A 194 -26.16 -5.27 11.56
C PHE A 194 -25.81 -3.83 11.97
N LYS A 195 -25.41 -2.98 11.01
CA LYS A 195 -25.11 -1.56 11.30
C LYS A 195 -26.32 -0.79 11.82
N LYS A 196 -27.51 -1.06 11.27
CA LYS A 196 -28.77 -0.46 11.75
C LYS A 196 -29.01 -0.82 13.21
N TRP A 197 -28.92 -2.11 13.56
CA TRP A 197 -29.12 -2.57 14.93
C TRP A 197 -28.08 -2.04 15.91
N PHE A 198 -26.79 -2.01 15.55
CA PHE A 198 -25.76 -1.43 16.43
C PHE A 198 -25.92 0.08 16.65
N LYS A 199 -26.55 0.80 15.72
CA LYS A 199 -26.90 2.22 15.92
C LYS A 199 -28.12 2.38 16.84
N GLN A 200 -29.04 1.42 16.84
CA GLN A 200 -30.25 1.43 17.67
C GLN A 200 -29.99 0.93 19.10
N ASP A 201 -29.10 -0.04 19.26
CA ASP A 201 -28.71 -0.65 20.53
C ASP A 201 -27.22 -0.42 20.81
N ALA A 202 -26.94 0.73 21.45
CA ALA A 202 -25.59 1.11 21.82
C ALA A 202 -24.98 0.18 22.89
N GLN A 203 -25.81 -0.45 23.73
CA GLN A 203 -25.34 -1.36 24.77
C GLN A 203 -24.80 -2.65 24.15
N LEU A 204 -25.53 -3.24 23.21
CA LEU A 204 -25.06 -4.41 22.46
C LEU A 204 -23.77 -4.08 21.70
N TYR A 205 -23.69 -2.91 21.05
CA TYR A 205 -22.49 -2.52 20.33
C TYR A 205 -21.27 -2.41 21.28
N ASP A 206 -21.44 -1.77 22.43
CA ASP A 206 -20.37 -1.64 23.43
C ASP A 206 -19.96 -3.02 24.01
N GLN A 207 -20.90 -3.95 24.20
CA GLN A 207 -20.59 -5.33 24.60
C GLN A 207 -19.69 -6.03 23.56
N VAL A 208 -20.02 -5.91 22.26
CA VAL A 208 -19.23 -6.51 21.18
C VAL A 208 -17.84 -5.87 21.06
N VAL A 209 -17.74 -4.55 21.20
CA VAL A 209 -16.44 -3.84 21.19
C VAL A 209 -15.57 -4.29 22.36
N ASN A 210 -16.14 -4.37 23.56
CA ASN A 210 -15.43 -4.71 24.79
C ASN A 210 -15.00 -6.18 24.84
N ILE A 211 -15.80 -7.10 24.30
CA ILE A 211 -15.45 -8.52 24.35
C ILE A 211 -14.31 -8.88 23.42
N PHE A 212 -14.22 -8.24 22.25
CA PHE A 212 -13.16 -8.51 21.27
C PHE A 212 -11.96 -7.55 21.37
N ASP A 213 -11.86 -6.75 22.44
CA ASP A 213 -10.78 -5.79 22.70
C ASP A 213 -10.45 -4.85 21.52
N HIS A 214 -11.48 -4.37 20.82
CA HIS A 214 -11.26 -3.47 19.70
C HIS A 214 -10.80 -2.10 20.19
N LYS A 215 -9.55 -1.75 19.87
CA LYS A 215 -8.92 -0.48 20.29
C LYS A 215 -9.62 0.77 19.75
N SER A 216 -10.27 0.67 18.58
CA SER A 216 -11.06 1.74 17.98
C SER A 216 -12.54 1.38 18.00
N ARG A 217 -13.39 2.29 18.49
CA ARG A 217 -14.87 2.20 18.40
C ARG A 217 -15.39 2.48 16.97
N ASN A 218 -14.67 2.00 15.96
CA ASN A 218 -15.01 2.21 14.56
C ASN A 218 -15.92 1.07 14.09
N LEU A 219 -17.14 1.42 13.68
CA LEU A 219 -18.14 0.44 13.23
C LEU A 219 -17.69 -0.37 12.01
N GLU A 220 -16.97 0.21 11.05
CA GLU A 220 -16.46 -0.53 9.89
C GLU A 220 -15.42 -1.58 10.27
N THR A 221 -14.51 -1.22 11.19
CA THR A 221 -13.52 -2.16 11.73
C THR A 221 -14.20 -3.30 12.48
N MET A 222 -15.25 -3.00 13.27
CA MET A 222 -16.04 -4.02 13.95
C MET A 222 -16.78 -4.92 12.96
N MET A 223 -17.41 -4.34 11.94
CA MET A 223 -18.10 -5.12 10.92
C MET A 223 -17.15 -6.03 10.16
N GLN A 224 -15.89 -5.62 9.93
CA GLN A 224 -14.87 -6.51 9.37
C GLN A 224 -14.64 -7.75 10.26
N HIS A 225 -14.54 -7.56 11.56
CA HIS A 225 -14.37 -8.66 12.50
C HIS A 225 -15.62 -9.56 12.54
N ILE A 226 -16.82 -8.97 12.57
CA ILE A 226 -18.08 -9.72 12.55
C ILE A 226 -18.21 -10.57 11.29
N ARG A 227 -17.87 -10.05 10.10
CA ARG A 227 -17.87 -10.85 8.87
C ARG A 227 -16.99 -12.08 8.98
N GLN A 228 -15.82 -11.96 9.62
CA GLN A 228 -14.95 -13.11 9.92
C GLN A 228 -15.66 -14.10 10.86
N LEU A 229 -16.20 -13.63 11.97
CA LEU A 229 -16.90 -14.48 12.95
C LEU A 229 -18.07 -15.25 12.33
N LEU A 230 -18.82 -14.63 11.42
CA LEU A 230 -19.97 -15.24 10.76
C LEU A 230 -19.60 -16.43 9.87
N VAL A 231 -18.37 -16.52 9.36
CA VAL A 231 -18.00 -17.55 8.35
C VAL A 231 -16.76 -18.37 8.68
N LEU A 232 -15.98 -18.02 9.70
CA LEU A 232 -14.71 -18.67 9.99
C LEU A 232 -14.86 -20.18 10.25
N HIS A 233 -15.97 -20.63 10.84
CA HIS A 233 -16.26 -22.05 11.05
C HIS A 233 -16.41 -22.86 9.76
N ASN A 234 -16.51 -22.22 8.59
CA ASN A 234 -16.52 -22.89 7.28
C ASN A 234 -15.13 -22.99 6.64
N VAL A 235 -14.09 -22.49 7.31
CA VAL A 235 -12.73 -22.44 6.80
C VAL A 235 -11.77 -23.10 7.79
N PRO A 236 -11.01 -24.13 7.38
CA PRO A 236 -10.01 -24.74 8.23
C PRO A 236 -8.95 -23.73 8.68
N ILE A 237 -8.58 -23.75 9.96
CA ILE A 237 -7.68 -22.74 10.56
C ILE A 237 -6.31 -22.71 9.86
N ASN A 238 -5.78 -23.85 9.41
CA ASN A 238 -4.53 -23.87 8.65
C ASN A 238 -4.63 -23.10 7.31
N ARG A 239 -5.79 -23.08 6.65
CA ARG A 239 -6.07 -22.33 5.42
C ARG A 239 -6.31 -20.86 5.73
N PHE A 240 -7.10 -20.57 6.76
CA PHE A 240 -7.31 -19.21 7.25
C PHE A 240 -5.99 -18.50 7.51
N VAL A 241 -5.05 -19.13 8.22
CA VAL A 241 -3.76 -18.51 8.55
C VAL A 241 -2.95 -18.08 7.30
N ASN A 242 -3.08 -18.81 6.19
CA ASN A 242 -2.33 -18.60 4.96
C ASN A 242 -2.99 -17.62 3.97
N ALA A 243 -4.32 -17.55 3.93
CA ALA A 243 -5.09 -16.76 2.95
C ALA A 243 -6.12 -15.77 3.57
N ARG A 244 -6.04 -15.58 4.90
CA ARG A 244 -6.91 -14.82 5.82
C ARG A 244 -8.05 -14.05 5.19
N GLU A 245 -7.76 -12.90 4.60
CA GLU A 245 -8.77 -11.91 4.23
C GLU A 245 -9.53 -12.33 2.96
N ASP A 246 -8.82 -12.83 1.96
CA ASP A 246 -9.42 -13.19 0.66
C ASP A 246 -10.37 -14.39 0.80
N ILE A 247 -10.01 -15.40 1.62
CA ILE A 247 -10.87 -16.56 1.85
C ILE A 247 -12.11 -16.18 2.66
N ILE A 248 -11.97 -15.38 3.71
CA ILE A 248 -13.10 -14.93 4.54
C ILE A 248 -14.08 -14.10 3.72
N ASN A 249 -13.57 -13.16 2.91
CA ASN A 249 -14.44 -12.34 2.06
C ASN A 249 -15.24 -13.21 1.08
N LYS A 250 -14.64 -14.25 0.48
CA LYS A 250 -15.36 -15.16 -0.42
C LYS A 250 -16.49 -15.92 0.27
N TYR A 251 -16.23 -16.47 1.46
CA TYR A 251 -17.26 -17.17 2.23
C TYR A 251 -18.35 -16.24 2.74
N TYR A 252 -17.99 -15.01 3.13
CA TYR A 252 -18.96 -14.00 3.52
C TYR A 252 -19.83 -13.56 2.34
N ASP A 253 -19.23 -13.29 1.19
CA ASP A 253 -19.94 -12.93 -0.02
C ASP A 253 -20.90 -14.06 -0.46
N PHE A 254 -20.50 -15.33 -0.30
CA PHE A 254 -21.37 -16.49 -0.51
C PHE A 254 -22.54 -16.54 0.50
N LEU A 255 -22.28 -16.30 1.78
CA LEU A 255 -23.32 -16.23 2.82
C LEU A 255 -24.34 -15.13 2.49
N SER A 256 -23.84 -13.93 2.15
CA SER A 256 -24.67 -12.79 1.77
C SER A 256 -25.53 -13.09 0.56
N TYR A 257 -24.92 -13.63 -0.51
CA TYR A 257 -25.63 -14.05 -1.72
C TYR A 257 -26.74 -15.07 -1.40
N LYS A 258 -26.44 -16.09 -0.60
CA LYS A 258 -27.41 -17.13 -0.22
C LYS A 258 -28.56 -16.58 0.63
N ALA A 259 -28.28 -15.62 1.51
CA ALA A 259 -29.29 -15.00 2.35
C ALA A 259 -30.30 -14.18 1.53
N VAL A 260 -29.83 -13.47 0.49
CA VAL A 260 -30.67 -12.59 -0.35
C VAL A 260 -31.39 -13.34 -1.47
N ASN A 261 -30.71 -14.22 -2.21
CA ASN A 261 -31.30 -14.89 -3.39
C ASN A 261 -32.35 -15.96 -3.07
N LYS A 262 -32.51 -16.33 -1.79
CA LYS A 262 -33.68 -17.12 -1.36
C LYS A 262 -34.91 -16.26 -1.03
N GLY A 263 -34.84 -14.94 -1.25
CA GLY A 263 -35.97 -14.02 -1.15
C GLY A 263 -36.55 -13.84 0.26
N ASP A 264 -35.89 -14.37 1.27
CA ASP A 264 -36.47 -14.56 2.59
C ASP A 264 -35.71 -13.70 3.62
N LYS A 265 -36.25 -12.50 3.86
CA LYS A 265 -35.69 -11.52 4.82
C LYS A 265 -35.56 -12.10 6.23
N GLU A 266 -36.35 -13.13 6.56
CA GLU A 266 -36.22 -13.86 7.82
C GLU A 266 -34.81 -14.44 7.99
N ASN A 267 -34.13 -14.84 6.91
CA ASN A 267 -32.76 -15.38 7.01
C ASN A 267 -31.76 -14.36 7.56
N ILE A 268 -31.86 -13.08 7.21
CA ILE A 268 -30.93 -12.05 7.72
C ILE A 268 -31.16 -11.83 9.21
N GLN A 269 -32.43 -11.78 9.63
CA GLN A 269 -32.78 -11.71 11.04
C GLN A 269 -32.29 -12.93 11.80
N LEU A 270 -32.47 -14.15 11.28
CA LEU A 270 -31.98 -15.38 11.88
C LEU A 270 -30.45 -15.40 12.03
N ILE A 271 -29.71 -14.89 11.04
CA ILE A 271 -28.25 -14.74 11.13
C ILE A 271 -27.88 -13.79 12.29
N PHE A 272 -28.57 -12.66 12.42
CA PHE A 272 -28.33 -11.70 13.49
C PHE A 272 -28.69 -12.26 14.88
N GLU A 273 -29.82 -12.95 14.99
CA GLU A 273 -30.25 -13.60 16.24
C GLU A 273 -29.30 -14.74 16.64
N SER A 274 -28.84 -15.56 15.69
CA SER A 274 -27.80 -16.58 15.93
C SER A 274 -26.50 -15.94 16.41
N PHE A 275 -26.08 -14.83 15.79
CA PHE A 275 -24.91 -14.06 16.22
C PHE A 275 -25.05 -13.57 17.67
N LYS A 276 -26.17 -12.93 18.03
CA LYS A 276 -26.44 -12.49 19.41
C LYS A 276 -26.46 -13.65 20.39
N LYS A 277 -27.15 -14.75 20.07
CA LYS A 277 -27.23 -15.93 20.94
C LYS A 277 -25.85 -16.49 21.27
N LYS A 278 -24.95 -16.55 20.29
CA LYS A 278 -23.56 -16.99 20.48
C LYS A 278 -22.70 -15.99 21.25
N LEU A 279 -23.05 -14.69 21.29
CA LEU A 279 -22.31 -13.69 22.07
C LEU A 279 -22.54 -13.80 23.58
N TYR A 280 -23.72 -14.24 24.03
CA TYR A 280 -24.03 -14.34 25.46
C TYR A 280 -23.06 -15.26 26.21
N PHE A 281 -22.69 -16.39 25.60
CA PHE A 281 -21.79 -17.36 26.22
C PHE A 281 -20.40 -16.77 26.55
N PRO A 282 -19.63 -16.20 25.59
CA PRO A 282 -18.35 -15.59 25.92
C PRO A 282 -18.48 -14.35 26.83
N LEU A 283 -19.61 -13.61 26.83
CA LEU A 283 -19.85 -12.51 27.79
C LEU A 283 -19.94 -13.04 29.24
N GLU A 284 -20.62 -14.17 29.44
CA GLU A 284 -20.68 -14.84 30.74
C GLU A 284 -19.31 -15.38 31.16
N ILE A 285 -18.56 -16.01 30.24
CA ILE A 285 -17.18 -16.46 30.51
C ILE A 285 -16.29 -15.29 30.91
N LYS A 286 -16.41 -14.12 30.26
CA LYS A 286 -15.68 -12.91 30.64
C LYS A 286 -15.97 -12.51 32.08
N THR A 287 -17.25 -12.51 32.46
CA THR A 287 -17.68 -12.18 33.82
C THR A 287 -17.10 -13.14 34.86
N LEU A 288 -17.01 -14.44 34.53
CA LEU A 288 -16.39 -15.44 35.41
C LEU A 288 -14.88 -15.26 35.51
N LEU A 289 -14.19 -15.00 34.40
CA LEU A 289 -12.75 -14.74 34.40
C LEU A 289 -12.40 -13.48 35.22
N ASP A 290 -13.22 -12.43 35.09
CA ASP A 290 -13.04 -11.17 35.83
C ASP A 290 -13.24 -11.38 37.35
N LYS A 291 -14.23 -12.19 37.75
CA LYS A 291 -14.45 -12.59 39.16
C LYS A 291 -13.25 -13.31 39.76
N GLU A 292 -12.66 -14.24 39.00
CA GLU A 292 -11.46 -15.00 39.38
C GLU A 292 -10.14 -14.21 39.18
N ARG A 293 -10.23 -12.94 38.74
CA ARG A 293 -9.07 -12.06 38.44
C ARG A 293 -8.09 -12.66 37.43
N ILE A 294 -8.58 -13.49 36.52
CA ILE A 294 -7.78 -14.07 35.44
C ILE A 294 -7.73 -13.07 34.28
N PRO A 295 -6.53 -12.62 33.84
CA PRO A 295 -6.44 -11.68 32.74
C PRO A 295 -6.95 -12.34 31.46
N SER A 296 -7.84 -11.66 30.73
CA SER A 296 -8.42 -12.17 29.49
C SER A 296 -8.25 -11.16 28.36
N ASN A 297 -8.43 -11.61 27.11
CA ASN A 297 -8.38 -10.74 25.94
C ASN A 297 -9.28 -11.24 24.79
N GLY A 298 -9.49 -10.39 23.80
CA GLY A 298 -10.35 -10.62 22.64
C GLY A 298 -10.07 -11.91 21.86
N LEU A 299 -8.81 -12.38 21.85
CA LEU A 299 -8.41 -13.58 21.12
C LEU A 299 -9.00 -14.86 21.73
N ILE A 300 -9.20 -14.88 23.06
CA ILE A 300 -9.86 -15.98 23.75
C ILE A 300 -11.30 -16.06 23.28
N TYR A 301 -12.00 -14.93 23.32
CA TYR A 301 -13.41 -14.85 22.97
C TYR A 301 -13.66 -15.10 21.48
N GLU A 302 -12.73 -14.73 20.60
CA GLU A 302 -12.74 -15.11 19.19
C GLU A 302 -12.71 -16.64 19.02
N CYS A 303 -11.82 -17.33 19.75
CA CYS A 303 -11.73 -18.80 19.71
C CYS A 303 -12.99 -19.47 20.27
N ILE A 304 -13.56 -18.93 21.36
CA ILE A 304 -14.82 -19.44 21.93
C ILE A 304 -15.95 -19.28 20.91
N TYR A 305 -16.11 -18.09 20.33
CA TYR A 305 -17.16 -17.82 19.34
C TYR A 305 -17.04 -18.74 18.11
N TRP A 306 -15.81 -18.97 17.63
CA TRP A 306 -15.54 -19.93 16.57
C TRP A 306 -15.99 -21.35 16.95
N ALA A 307 -15.62 -21.84 18.13
CA ALA A 307 -15.99 -23.17 18.59
C ALA A 307 -17.50 -23.35 18.74
N LEU A 308 -18.19 -22.33 19.25
CA LEU A 308 -19.66 -22.30 19.32
C LEU A 308 -20.31 -22.35 17.94
N SER A 309 -19.71 -21.70 16.94
CA SER A 309 -20.20 -21.73 15.56
C SER A 309 -19.98 -23.10 14.91
N VAL A 310 -18.92 -23.82 15.27
CA VAL A 310 -18.71 -25.22 14.86
C VAL A 310 -19.76 -26.12 15.53
N CYS A 311 -20.03 -25.94 16.82
CA CYS A 311 -21.06 -26.70 17.55
C CYS A 311 -22.45 -26.52 16.92
N GLU A 312 -22.82 -25.30 16.53
CA GLU A 312 -24.08 -25.02 15.83
C GLU A 312 -24.15 -25.74 14.47
N LYS A 313 -23.06 -25.76 13.71
CA LYS A 313 -22.97 -26.44 12.42
C LYS A 313 -23.10 -27.97 12.56
N GLU A 314 -22.50 -28.55 13.59
CA GLU A 314 -22.61 -29.97 13.95
C GLU A 314 -23.91 -30.31 14.71
N LYS A 315 -24.82 -29.33 14.87
CA LYS A 315 -26.14 -29.48 15.50
C LYS A 315 -26.09 -29.89 16.99
N ILE A 316 -25.03 -29.55 17.70
CA ILE A 316 -24.94 -29.71 19.16
C ILE A 316 -25.94 -28.75 19.83
N LYS A 317 -26.72 -29.25 20.81
CA LYS A 317 -27.72 -28.42 21.48
C LYS A 317 -27.05 -27.42 22.43
N TYR A 318 -27.61 -26.22 22.51
CA TYR A 318 -27.07 -25.14 23.35
C TYR A 318 -26.92 -25.54 24.83
N ASP A 319 -27.85 -26.33 25.35
CA ASP A 319 -27.85 -26.76 26.76
C ASP A 319 -26.68 -27.69 27.11
N GLU A 320 -26.11 -28.41 26.14
CA GLU A 320 -24.99 -29.35 26.35
C GLU A 320 -23.71 -28.64 26.78
N PHE A 321 -23.53 -27.38 26.37
CA PHE A 321 -22.36 -26.59 26.76
C PHE A 321 -22.71 -25.36 27.63
N ASN A 322 -23.99 -25.01 27.80
CA ASN A 322 -24.39 -23.86 28.61
C ASN A 322 -24.43 -24.14 30.13
N ALA A 323 -24.24 -25.40 30.55
CA ALA A 323 -24.25 -25.79 31.96
C ALA A 323 -23.16 -25.06 32.79
N PRO A 324 -23.43 -24.69 34.06
CA PRO A 324 -22.45 -24.01 34.91
C PRO A 324 -21.11 -24.76 35.04
N ILE A 325 -21.17 -26.09 35.16
CA ILE A 325 -19.98 -26.97 35.27
C ILE A 325 -19.10 -26.87 34.01
N PHE A 326 -19.72 -26.77 32.82
CA PHE A 326 -18.98 -26.63 31.57
C PHE A 326 -18.22 -25.30 31.53
N LYS A 327 -18.88 -24.21 31.95
CA LYS A 327 -18.28 -22.87 32.01
C LYS A 327 -17.13 -22.80 33.01
N GLU A 328 -17.29 -23.41 34.20
CA GLU A 328 -16.23 -23.49 35.21
C GLU A 328 -15.00 -24.26 34.68
N ARG A 329 -15.22 -25.41 34.04
CA ARG A 329 -14.14 -26.18 33.39
C ARG A 329 -13.43 -25.38 32.31
N MET A 330 -14.18 -24.59 31.52
CA MET A 330 -13.60 -23.72 30.50
C MET A 330 -12.72 -22.62 31.12
N VAL A 331 -13.20 -21.95 32.19
CA VAL A 331 -12.43 -20.92 32.91
C VAL A 331 -11.11 -21.51 33.43
N ASN A 332 -11.15 -22.69 34.02
CA ASN A 332 -9.95 -23.41 34.49
C ASN A 332 -9.00 -23.77 33.34
N HIS A 333 -9.53 -24.22 32.21
CA HIS A 333 -8.72 -24.49 31.01
C HIS A 333 -8.04 -23.24 30.48
N ILE A 334 -8.75 -22.11 30.39
CA ILE A 334 -8.20 -20.82 29.96
C ILE A 334 -7.11 -20.35 30.93
N ALA A 335 -7.36 -20.44 32.24
CA ALA A 335 -6.38 -20.07 33.27
C ALA A 335 -5.05 -20.83 33.11
N LYS A 336 -5.14 -22.15 32.89
CA LYS A 336 -3.97 -23.02 32.68
C LYS A 336 -3.15 -22.64 31.44
N HIS A 337 -3.82 -22.17 30.39
CA HIS A 337 -3.21 -21.90 29.08
C HIS A 337 -3.06 -20.40 28.76
N ILE A 338 -3.19 -19.52 29.75
CA ILE A 338 -3.32 -18.07 29.48
C ILE A 338 -2.13 -17.45 28.73
N LYS A 339 -0.92 -18.00 28.93
CA LYS A 339 0.30 -17.55 28.25
C LYS A 339 0.22 -17.75 26.73
N ASP A 340 -0.54 -18.73 26.25
CA ASP A 340 -0.70 -19.02 24.81
C ASP A 340 -1.66 -18.05 24.11
N TYR A 341 -2.48 -17.35 24.89
CA TYR A 341 -3.36 -16.28 24.42
C TYR A 341 -2.70 -14.88 24.47
N ALA A 342 -1.43 -14.77 24.87
CA ALA A 342 -0.72 -13.50 24.91
C ALA A 342 -0.38 -12.97 23.50
N ASN A 343 -0.39 -11.64 23.33
CA ASN A 343 0.03 -10.94 22.10
C ASN A 343 1.56 -11.02 21.90
N GLY A 344 2.08 -12.13 21.38
CA GLY A 344 3.50 -12.34 21.07
C GLY A 344 3.88 -11.95 19.63
N ARG A 345 5.14 -11.50 19.43
CA ARG A 345 5.67 -11.09 18.10
C ARG A 345 6.28 -12.22 17.26
N ASN A 346 6.61 -13.38 17.84
CA ASN A 346 7.29 -14.46 17.13
C ASN A 346 6.30 -15.50 16.58
N ASP A 347 6.34 -15.70 15.27
CA ASP A 347 5.50 -16.62 14.48
C ASP A 347 3.98 -16.52 14.74
N HIS A 348 3.41 -15.42 14.23
CA HIS A 348 1.98 -15.11 14.32
C HIS A 348 1.08 -16.22 13.74
N ALA A 349 1.58 -17.04 12.80
CA ALA A 349 0.83 -18.12 12.17
C ALA A 349 0.71 -19.33 13.11
N GLN A 350 1.83 -19.76 13.71
CA GLN A 350 1.83 -20.87 14.66
C GLN A 350 1.02 -20.56 15.92
N GLN A 351 1.11 -19.33 16.44
CA GLN A 351 0.34 -18.92 17.62
C GLN A 351 -1.17 -19.00 17.38
N ILE A 352 -1.66 -18.57 16.21
CA ILE A 352 -3.07 -18.70 15.87
C ILE A 352 -3.49 -20.18 15.84
N LYS A 353 -2.74 -21.03 15.13
CA LYS A 353 -3.04 -22.47 15.09
C LYS A 353 -3.10 -23.07 16.49
N LYS A 354 -2.16 -22.69 17.37
CA LYS A 354 -2.11 -23.15 18.76
C LYS A 354 -3.35 -22.75 19.55
N ARG A 355 -3.76 -21.48 19.52
CA ARG A 355 -4.93 -20.97 20.27
C ARG A 355 -6.24 -21.65 19.88
N TYR A 356 -6.46 -21.80 18.58
CA TYR A 356 -7.64 -22.50 18.05
C TYR A 356 -7.58 -24.00 18.38
N GLY A 357 -6.40 -24.62 18.28
CA GLY A 357 -6.19 -26.01 18.68
C GLY A 357 -6.47 -26.28 20.16
N LEU A 358 -6.04 -25.38 21.06
CA LEU A 358 -6.31 -25.48 22.50
C LEU A 358 -7.80 -25.36 22.83
N MET A 359 -8.53 -24.50 22.10
CA MET A 359 -9.97 -24.39 22.28
C MET A 359 -10.70 -25.62 21.74
N ALA A 360 -10.33 -26.08 20.55
CA ALA A 360 -10.86 -27.31 19.95
C ALA A 360 -10.64 -28.53 20.85
N SER A 361 -9.45 -28.68 21.44
CA SER A 361 -9.17 -29.81 22.35
C SER A 361 -10.05 -29.79 23.60
N PHE A 362 -10.38 -28.59 24.11
CA PHE A 362 -11.30 -28.45 25.22
C PHE A 362 -12.69 -28.94 24.83
N PHE A 363 -13.25 -28.45 23.72
CA PHE A 363 -14.58 -28.85 23.26
C PHE A 363 -14.65 -30.36 22.93
N ASN A 364 -13.66 -30.92 22.23
CA ASN A 364 -13.55 -32.37 21.98
C ASN A 364 -13.57 -33.21 23.29
N SER A 365 -13.03 -32.68 24.39
CA SER A 365 -12.95 -33.42 25.66
C SER A 365 -14.26 -33.39 26.44
N GLN A 366 -15.17 -32.46 26.13
CA GLN A 366 -16.41 -32.24 26.87
C GLN A 366 -17.66 -32.64 26.08
N LEU A 367 -17.58 -32.69 24.75
CA LEU A 367 -18.71 -32.93 23.85
C LEU A 367 -18.35 -33.99 22.80
N ASP A 368 -19.36 -34.67 22.26
CA ASP A 368 -19.20 -35.63 21.15
C ASP A 368 -19.08 -34.89 19.80
N ILE A 369 -17.91 -34.29 19.57
CA ILE A 369 -17.63 -33.50 18.37
C ILE A 369 -16.16 -33.64 17.97
N CYS A 370 -15.89 -33.63 16.65
CA CYS A 370 -14.53 -33.71 16.11
C CYS A 370 -14.15 -32.42 15.38
N PHE A 371 -13.21 -31.66 15.95
CA PHE A 371 -12.69 -30.42 15.35
C PHE A 371 -11.59 -30.62 14.28
N ALA A 372 -11.23 -31.86 13.93
CA ALA A 372 -10.06 -32.14 13.08
C ALA A 372 -10.12 -31.44 11.70
N SER A 373 -11.23 -31.59 10.98
CA SER A 373 -11.48 -30.97 9.67
C SER A 373 -11.57 -29.43 9.73
N TYR A 374 -11.93 -28.88 10.90
CA TYR A 374 -11.98 -27.45 11.16
C TYR A 374 -10.62 -26.83 11.48
N LEU A 375 -9.64 -27.63 11.91
CA LEU A 375 -8.28 -27.17 12.16
C LEU A 375 -7.39 -27.35 10.93
N GLN A 376 -7.52 -28.48 10.24
CA GLN A 376 -6.73 -28.84 9.07
C GLN A 376 -7.62 -29.23 7.90
N GLY A 377 -7.52 -28.47 6.80
CA GLY A 377 -8.24 -28.80 5.57
C GLY A 377 -7.67 -30.05 4.90
N ASP A 378 -8.54 -31.03 4.69
CA ASP A 378 -8.34 -32.28 3.97
C ASP A 378 -8.63 -32.14 2.46
N GLU A 379 -8.49 -33.24 1.71
CA GLU A 379 -8.80 -33.28 0.28
C GLU A 379 -10.29 -33.03 0.02
N GLU A 380 -11.16 -33.57 0.88
CA GLU A 380 -12.61 -33.38 0.82
C GLU A 380 -13.00 -31.90 0.91
N PHE A 381 -12.41 -31.15 1.85
CA PHE A 381 -12.59 -29.72 1.95
C PHE A 381 -12.16 -29.00 0.68
N LEU A 382 -11.05 -29.40 0.04
CA LEU A 382 -10.57 -28.71 -1.16
C LEU A 382 -11.51 -28.90 -2.34
N VAL A 383 -12.04 -30.11 -2.52
CA VAL A 383 -13.04 -30.43 -3.55
C VAL A 383 -14.32 -29.66 -3.27
N THR A 384 -14.86 -29.79 -2.06
CA THR A 384 -16.12 -29.13 -1.64
C THR A 384 -16.02 -27.61 -1.73
N HIS A 385 -14.92 -27.03 -1.27
CA HIS A 385 -14.65 -25.59 -1.39
C HIS A 385 -14.64 -25.14 -2.85
N LYS A 386 -13.91 -25.87 -3.71
CA LYS A 386 -13.79 -25.53 -5.13
C LYS A 386 -15.15 -25.60 -5.83
N GLU A 387 -15.91 -26.66 -5.60
CA GLU A 387 -17.25 -26.83 -6.18
C GLU A 387 -18.23 -25.77 -5.68
N LEU A 388 -18.26 -25.52 -4.37
CA LEU A 388 -19.10 -24.49 -3.76
C LEU A 388 -18.79 -23.10 -4.33
N MET A 389 -17.51 -22.74 -4.41
CA MET A 389 -17.09 -21.46 -4.95
C MET A 389 -17.37 -21.36 -6.44
N ASN A 390 -17.13 -22.42 -7.23
CA ASN A 390 -17.45 -22.41 -8.65
C ASN A 390 -18.95 -22.22 -8.90
N LYS A 391 -19.79 -22.97 -8.17
CA LYS A 391 -21.24 -22.84 -8.26
C LYS A 391 -21.70 -21.43 -7.87
N TYR A 392 -21.21 -20.93 -6.75
CA TYR A 392 -21.48 -19.55 -6.31
C TYR A 392 -21.08 -18.51 -7.37
N MET A 393 -19.90 -18.65 -7.96
CA MET A 393 -19.45 -17.71 -8.99
C MET A 393 -20.29 -17.83 -10.27
N GLN A 394 -20.71 -19.04 -10.66
CA GLN A 394 -21.65 -19.27 -11.77
C GLN A 394 -23.01 -18.59 -11.51
N ASP A 395 -23.58 -18.81 -10.32
CA ASP A 395 -24.91 -18.32 -9.95
C ASP A 395 -24.91 -16.79 -9.73
N ARG A 396 -23.80 -16.22 -9.24
CA ARG A 396 -23.67 -14.77 -8.99
C ARG A 396 -23.25 -13.99 -10.23
N PHE A 397 -22.38 -14.58 -11.06
CA PHE A 397 -21.81 -13.92 -12.23
C PHE A 397 -22.04 -14.80 -13.46
N MET A 398 -23.17 -14.54 -14.12
CA MET A 398 -23.53 -15.21 -15.36
C MET A 398 -22.42 -15.02 -16.40
N PRO A 399 -21.99 -16.10 -17.10
CA PRO A 399 -21.08 -15.98 -18.24
C PRO A 399 -21.63 -15.01 -19.28
N GLY A 400 -20.78 -14.19 -19.89
CA GLY A 400 -21.18 -13.22 -20.91
C GLY A 400 -21.11 -11.76 -20.48
N LEU A 401 -20.82 -11.45 -19.21
CA LEU A 401 -20.48 -10.08 -18.75
C LEU A 401 -19.32 -9.48 -19.55
N GLU A 402 -18.39 -10.31 -19.99
CA GLU A 402 -17.30 -9.91 -20.87
C GLU A 402 -17.75 -9.42 -22.26
N LYS A 403 -19.02 -9.64 -22.64
CA LYS A 403 -19.63 -9.20 -23.89
C LYS A 403 -20.38 -7.89 -23.76
N GLU A 404 -20.68 -7.42 -22.54
CA GLU A 404 -21.37 -6.14 -22.33
C GLU A 404 -20.53 -4.98 -22.87
N HIS A 405 -21.08 -4.11 -23.70
CA HIS A 405 -20.32 -2.98 -24.25
C HIS A 405 -20.46 -1.77 -23.33
N PHE A 406 -19.32 -1.22 -22.90
CA PHE A 406 -19.25 0.03 -22.17
C PHE A 406 -18.88 1.14 -23.16
N SER A 407 -19.80 2.10 -23.33
CA SER A 407 -19.58 3.26 -24.19
C SER A 407 -18.48 4.14 -23.60
N LYS A 408 -17.44 4.38 -24.40
CA LYS A 408 -16.32 5.20 -23.98
C LYS A 408 -16.56 6.65 -24.38
N ILE A 409 -16.70 7.53 -23.40
CA ILE A 409 -17.04 8.94 -23.64
C ILE A 409 -15.77 9.80 -23.59
N LEU A 410 -15.64 10.73 -24.54
CA LEU A 410 -14.61 11.76 -24.49
C LEU A 410 -14.83 12.64 -23.24
N PRO A 411 -13.75 13.05 -22.57
CA PRO A 411 -13.90 13.84 -21.37
C PRO A 411 -14.45 15.20 -21.75
N THR A 412 -15.45 15.66 -21.01
CA THR A 412 -15.94 17.02 -21.11
C THR A 412 -15.07 17.91 -20.23
N SER A 413 -14.81 19.15 -20.65
CA SER A 413 -14.11 20.14 -19.83
C SER A 413 -15.14 20.98 -19.10
N ASN A 414 -15.09 21.02 -17.77
CA ASN A 414 -15.89 21.94 -16.96
C ASN A 414 -14.97 22.82 -16.13
N THR A 415 -15.27 24.11 -16.06
CA THR A 415 -14.49 25.01 -15.20
C THR A 415 -14.72 24.67 -13.72
N VAL A 416 -13.83 25.13 -12.84
CA VAL A 416 -14.05 25.01 -11.40
C VAL A 416 -15.35 25.71 -11.00
N GLU A 417 -15.62 26.88 -11.56
CA GLU A 417 -16.86 27.63 -11.33
C GLU A 417 -18.11 26.84 -11.74
N ASP A 418 -18.14 26.26 -12.95
CA ASP A 418 -19.26 25.43 -13.42
C ASP A 418 -19.54 24.26 -12.46
N LEU A 419 -18.48 23.62 -11.95
CA LEU A 419 -18.61 22.50 -11.03
C LEU A 419 -19.18 22.93 -9.68
N LEU A 420 -18.74 24.07 -9.15
CA LEU A 420 -19.28 24.65 -7.91
C LEU A 420 -20.77 24.96 -8.07
N ASP A 421 -21.18 25.52 -9.20
CA ASP A 421 -22.57 25.81 -9.48
C ASP A 421 -23.43 24.54 -9.59
N LYS A 422 -22.93 23.49 -10.25
CA LYS A 422 -23.59 22.18 -10.28
C LYS A 422 -23.74 21.58 -8.87
N MET A 423 -22.73 21.73 -8.01
CA MET A 423 -22.79 21.29 -6.61
C MET A 423 -23.82 22.10 -5.81
N LYS A 424 -23.85 23.42 -5.95
CA LYS A 424 -24.82 24.31 -5.28
C LYS A 424 -26.26 23.95 -5.65
N ARG A 425 -26.51 23.61 -6.92
CA ARG A 425 -27.82 23.15 -7.43
C ARG A 425 -28.18 21.71 -7.05
N GLY A 426 -27.29 20.98 -6.36
CA GLY A 426 -27.51 19.58 -6.00
C GLY A 426 -27.45 18.60 -7.18
N LYS A 427 -26.91 19.02 -8.33
CA LYS A 427 -26.73 18.18 -9.53
C LYS A 427 -25.37 17.46 -9.57
N PHE A 428 -24.51 17.71 -8.59
CA PHE A 428 -23.21 17.07 -8.47
C PHE A 428 -22.99 16.60 -7.01
N ASN A 429 -23.04 15.29 -6.81
CA ASN A 429 -22.81 14.65 -5.52
C ASN A 429 -21.31 14.35 -5.36
N LEU A 430 -20.64 15.22 -4.60
CA LEU A 430 -19.20 15.11 -4.34
C LEU A 430 -18.84 13.94 -3.40
N ARG A 431 -19.69 13.62 -2.43
CA ARG A 431 -19.40 12.64 -1.36
C ARG A 431 -20.48 11.56 -1.29
N PRO A 432 -20.62 10.70 -2.33
CA PRO A 432 -21.49 9.54 -2.24
C PRO A 432 -21.02 8.56 -1.14
N PRO A 433 -21.91 7.69 -0.61
CA PRO A 433 -21.61 6.88 0.59
C PRO A 433 -20.41 5.93 0.49
N TYR A 434 -20.03 5.47 -0.70
CA TYR A 434 -18.88 4.59 -0.90
C TYR A 434 -17.54 5.32 -0.82
N GLN A 435 -17.52 6.65 -0.89
CA GLN A 435 -16.29 7.42 -0.83
C GLN A 435 -15.70 7.49 0.59
N ARG A 436 -14.40 7.77 0.63
CA ARG A 436 -13.69 8.01 1.89
C ARG A 436 -13.80 9.45 2.35
N ASP A 437 -13.46 9.67 3.62
CA ASP A 437 -13.31 10.99 4.19
C ASP A 437 -12.17 11.78 3.55
N GLU A 438 -12.17 13.09 3.79
CA GLU A 438 -11.04 13.95 3.45
C GLU A 438 -9.75 13.49 4.16
N ALA A 439 -8.74 13.15 3.36
CA ALA A 439 -7.49 12.55 3.80
C ALA A 439 -6.23 13.24 3.22
N MET A 440 -6.37 14.08 2.18
CA MET A 440 -5.24 14.79 1.58
C MET A 440 -4.69 15.86 2.54
N SER A 441 -3.37 15.88 2.75
CA SER A 441 -2.70 16.90 3.58
C SER A 441 -2.68 18.28 2.92
N ILE A 442 -2.49 19.34 3.72
CA ILE A 442 -2.37 20.73 3.22
C ILE A 442 -1.21 20.88 2.23
N VAL A 443 -0.08 20.21 2.47
CA VAL A 443 1.08 20.24 1.54
C VAL A 443 0.71 19.68 0.16
N LYS A 444 0.01 18.54 0.13
CA LYS A 444 -0.46 17.93 -1.14
C LYS A 444 -1.54 18.75 -1.81
N ALA A 445 -2.47 19.31 -1.03
CA ALA A 445 -3.50 20.22 -1.53
C ALA A 445 -2.88 21.49 -2.12
N SER A 446 -1.88 22.07 -1.47
CA SER A 446 -1.13 23.23 -1.98
C SER A 446 -0.43 22.92 -3.30
N SER A 447 0.22 21.76 -3.42
CA SER A 447 0.84 21.33 -4.68
C SER A 447 -0.18 21.14 -5.82
N LEU A 448 -1.41 20.71 -5.50
CA LEU A 448 -2.50 20.64 -6.47
C LEU A 448 -2.94 22.03 -6.94
N ILE A 449 -3.15 22.97 -6.01
CA ILE A 449 -3.51 24.36 -6.35
C ILE A 449 -2.39 25.01 -7.16
N GLU A 450 -1.13 24.76 -6.83
CA GLU A 450 0.00 25.21 -7.63
C GLU A 450 -0.02 24.65 -9.05
N SER A 451 -0.36 23.37 -9.23
CA SER A 451 -0.52 22.78 -10.57
C SER A 451 -1.61 23.48 -11.39
N ILE A 452 -2.74 23.83 -10.76
CA ILE A 452 -3.83 24.61 -11.38
C ILE A 452 -3.31 26.00 -11.80
N LEU A 453 -2.60 26.68 -10.91
CA LEU A 453 -2.01 28.00 -11.16
C LEU A 453 -0.91 27.96 -12.24
N LEU A 454 -0.27 26.82 -12.46
CA LEU A 454 0.71 26.61 -13.54
C LEU A 454 0.05 26.19 -14.85
N GLY A 455 -1.24 25.84 -14.85
CA GLY A 455 -1.94 25.32 -16.03
C GLY A 455 -1.60 23.86 -16.35
N ILE A 456 -1.10 23.11 -15.37
CA ILE A 456 -0.79 21.69 -15.53
C ILE A 456 -2.09 20.92 -15.51
N LYS A 457 -2.32 20.13 -16.56
CA LYS A 457 -3.52 19.30 -16.67
C LYS A 457 -3.60 18.27 -15.55
N LEU A 458 -4.75 18.19 -14.91
CA LEU A 458 -5.02 17.18 -13.88
C LEU A 458 -5.57 15.91 -14.53
N TYR A 459 -5.50 14.77 -13.82
CA TYR A 459 -6.22 13.58 -14.25
C TYR A 459 -7.72 13.87 -14.37
N PRO A 460 -8.46 13.15 -15.22
CA PRO A 460 -9.91 13.30 -15.27
C PRO A 460 -10.55 12.97 -13.91
N ILE A 461 -11.70 13.59 -13.65
CA ILE A 461 -12.64 13.22 -12.58
C ILE A 461 -13.61 12.22 -13.19
N TYR A 462 -13.79 11.06 -12.55
CA TYR A 462 -14.76 10.06 -13.00
C TYR A 462 -16.06 10.28 -12.23
N VAL A 463 -17.18 10.40 -12.96
CA VAL A 463 -18.50 10.56 -12.37
C VAL A 463 -19.49 9.57 -12.96
N TYR A 464 -20.46 9.16 -12.15
CA TYR A 464 -21.60 8.36 -12.55
C TYR A 464 -22.81 9.28 -12.72
N LEU A 465 -23.34 9.41 -13.93
CA LEU A 465 -24.52 10.21 -14.20
C LEU A 465 -25.76 9.34 -14.09
N ARG A 466 -26.55 9.59 -13.04
CA ARG A 466 -27.81 8.90 -12.79
C ARG A 466 -28.93 9.37 -13.71
N GLU A 467 -29.99 8.57 -13.81
CA GLU A 467 -31.20 8.92 -14.59
C GLU A 467 -31.91 10.20 -14.07
N ASP A 468 -31.78 10.53 -12.78
CA ASP A 468 -32.31 11.78 -12.20
C ASP A 468 -31.48 13.05 -12.54
N GLY A 469 -30.41 12.87 -13.32
CA GLY A 469 -29.49 13.90 -13.76
C GLY A 469 -28.49 14.36 -12.69
N VAL A 470 -28.34 13.62 -11.58
CA VAL A 470 -27.29 13.88 -10.58
C VAL A 470 -26.02 13.11 -10.96
N ALA A 471 -24.90 13.82 -11.01
CA ALA A 471 -23.57 13.24 -11.23
C ALA A 471 -22.91 12.89 -9.89
N GLU A 472 -22.58 11.62 -9.66
CA GLU A 472 -21.91 11.14 -8.44
C GLU A 472 -20.43 10.92 -8.66
N VAL A 473 -19.57 11.45 -7.79
CA VAL A 473 -18.12 11.28 -7.94
C VAL A 473 -17.70 9.84 -7.67
N ILE A 474 -17.07 9.20 -8.65
CA ILE A 474 -16.41 7.90 -8.53
C ILE A 474 -14.94 8.09 -8.16
N ASP A 475 -14.20 8.96 -8.86
CA ASP A 475 -12.80 9.25 -8.57
C ASP A 475 -12.50 10.74 -8.70
N GLY A 476 -11.58 11.22 -7.87
CA GLY A 476 -11.14 12.61 -7.88
C GLY A 476 -11.72 13.49 -6.76
N GLN A 477 -12.53 12.91 -5.85
CA GLN A 477 -13.10 13.63 -4.70
C GLN A 477 -12.05 14.43 -3.92
N GLN A 478 -10.90 13.84 -3.60
CA GLN A 478 -9.88 14.52 -2.78
C GLN A 478 -9.29 15.75 -3.48
N ARG A 479 -9.28 15.78 -4.82
CA ARG A 479 -8.83 16.92 -5.61
C ARG A 479 -9.87 18.02 -5.60
N LEU A 480 -11.15 17.66 -5.77
CA LEU A 480 -12.26 18.61 -5.66
C LEU A 480 -12.38 19.20 -4.24
N LEU A 481 -12.25 18.37 -3.19
CA LEU A 481 -12.25 18.84 -1.80
C LEU A 481 -11.08 19.79 -1.49
N ALA A 482 -9.90 19.55 -2.07
CA ALA A 482 -8.78 20.48 -1.94
C ALA A 482 -9.07 21.83 -2.59
N ILE A 483 -9.71 21.85 -3.75
CA ILE A 483 -10.13 23.09 -4.43
C ILE A 483 -11.19 23.82 -3.59
N ILE A 484 -12.25 23.12 -3.19
CA ILE A 484 -13.34 23.65 -2.35
C ILE A 484 -12.80 24.20 -1.03
N GLY A 485 -11.92 23.45 -0.36
CA GLY A 485 -11.29 23.87 0.88
C GLY A 485 -10.43 25.11 0.72
N PHE A 486 -9.70 25.26 -0.39
CA PHE A 486 -8.92 26.48 -0.66
C PHE A 486 -9.82 27.69 -0.92
N LEU A 487 -10.92 27.50 -1.65
CA LEU A 487 -11.91 28.53 -1.96
C LEU A 487 -12.78 28.92 -0.74
N GLY A 488 -12.89 28.02 0.24
CA GLY A 488 -13.80 28.19 1.38
C GLY A 488 -15.28 27.96 1.02
N GLU A 489 -15.52 27.11 0.02
CA GLU A 489 -16.85 26.76 -0.47
C GLU A 489 -17.47 25.62 0.35
N LYS A 490 -18.81 25.56 0.37
CA LYS A 490 -19.56 24.51 1.07
C LYS A 490 -19.97 23.40 0.11
N TYR A 491 -20.08 22.17 0.61
CA TYR A 491 -20.55 21.02 -0.17
C TYR A 491 -21.50 20.15 0.65
N ARG A 492 -22.25 19.29 -0.03
CA ARG A 492 -23.12 18.29 0.63
C ARG A 492 -22.34 17.02 0.93
N ASN A 493 -22.48 16.53 2.15
CA ASN A 493 -21.84 15.31 2.59
C ASN A 493 -22.64 14.05 2.23
N GLU A 494 -22.17 12.88 2.69
CA GLU A 494 -22.81 11.58 2.41
C GLU A 494 -24.24 11.45 2.94
N ASN A 495 -24.62 12.27 3.92
CA ASN A 495 -25.96 12.32 4.49
C ASN A 495 -26.80 13.48 3.91
N GLY A 496 -26.30 14.18 2.89
CA GLY A 496 -26.96 15.34 2.29
C GLY A 496 -26.85 16.63 3.11
N VAL A 497 -26.11 16.64 4.22
CA VAL A 497 -25.91 17.82 5.07
C VAL A 497 -24.84 18.71 4.48
N ILE A 498 -25.08 20.03 4.49
CA ILE A 498 -24.10 21.02 4.02
C ILE A 498 -22.99 21.17 5.06
N GLU A 499 -21.75 20.92 4.67
CA GLU A 499 -20.55 21.06 5.50
C GLU A 499 -19.41 21.77 4.74
N THR A 500 -18.37 22.16 5.47
CA THR A 500 -17.13 22.72 4.92
C THR A 500 -16.03 21.67 4.89
N SER A 501 -14.97 21.92 4.11
CA SER A 501 -13.77 21.08 4.14
C SER A 501 -13.14 21.09 5.54
N LYS A 502 -12.44 20.00 5.89
CA LYS A 502 -11.58 19.96 7.09
C LYS A 502 -10.42 20.96 7.02
N LYS A 503 -10.12 21.48 5.83
CA LYS A 503 -9.10 22.49 5.55
C LYS A 503 -9.75 23.76 5.01
N ASP A 504 -10.88 24.19 5.59
CA ASP A 504 -11.57 25.40 5.14
C ASP A 504 -10.63 26.61 5.16
N LYS A 505 -10.52 27.28 4.00
CA LYS A 505 -9.70 28.47 3.75
C LYS A 505 -8.23 28.31 4.15
N PHE A 506 -7.65 27.14 3.87
CA PHE A 506 -6.24 26.90 4.16
C PHE A 506 -5.30 27.83 3.37
N SER A 507 -4.16 28.17 3.97
CA SER A 507 -3.07 28.90 3.32
C SER A 507 -2.16 27.94 2.55
N LEU A 508 -1.68 28.36 1.37
CA LEU A 508 -0.74 27.58 0.58
C LEU A 508 0.56 27.28 1.34
N THR A 509 1.13 26.10 1.11
CA THR A 509 2.47 25.70 1.58
C THR A 509 3.34 25.36 0.37
N LEU A 510 4.05 26.36 -0.15
CA LEU A 510 4.79 26.37 -1.40
C LEU A 510 6.24 26.88 -1.24
N LYS A 511 6.79 26.91 -0.03
CA LYS A 511 8.19 27.32 0.21
C LYS A 511 9.20 26.63 -0.72
N SER A 512 9.01 25.34 -0.99
CA SER A 512 9.82 24.52 -1.93
C SER A 512 9.12 24.27 -3.27
N GLY A 513 8.01 24.97 -3.54
CA GLY A 513 7.25 24.90 -4.77
C GLY A 513 7.85 25.75 -5.90
N LEU A 514 7.16 25.79 -7.03
CA LEU A 514 7.47 26.64 -8.18
C LEU A 514 6.90 28.07 -8.04
N LEU A 515 5.94 28.29 -7.13
CA LEU A 515 5.33 29.58 -6.84
C LEU A 515 5.48 30.01 -5.35
N PRO A 516 6.70 30.14 -4.80
CA PRO A 516 6.96 30.45 -3.40
C PRO A 516 6.53 31.86 -3.02
N GLN A 517 6.37 32.78 -3.98
CA GLN A 517 5.78 34.10 -3.75
C GLN A 517 4.30 34.02 -3.34
N LEU A 518 3.66 32.86 -3.53
CA LEU A 518 2.30 32.57 -3.08
C LEU A 518 2.28 31.71 -1.80
N ASP A 519 3.44 31.41 -1.22
CA ASP A 519 3.52 30.68 0.04
C ASP A 519 2.78 31.43 1.15
N HIS A 520 2.10 30.68 2.00
CA HIS A 520 1.23 31.16 3.08
C HIS A 520 0.03 32.03 2.66
N LYS A 521 -0.22 32.23 1.36
CA LYS A 521 -1.40 32.98 0.90
C LYS A 521 -2.66 32.14 0.90
N LYS A 522 -3.78 32.74 1.28
CA LYS A 522 -5.15 32.23 1.10
C LYS A 522 -5.72 32.67 -0.25
N PHE A 523 -6.81 32.05 -0.68
CA PHE A 523 -7.49 32.43 -1.93
C PHE A 523 -7.82 33.94 -2.01
N SER A 524 -8.37 34.51 -0.94
CA SER A 524 -8.74 35.94 -0.86
C SER A 524 -7.54 36.89 -0.90
N GLU A 525 -6.32 36.40 -0.66
CA GLU A 525 -5.08 37.17 -0.65
C GLU A 525 -4.32 37.04 -1.99
N LEU A 526 -4.84 36.22 -2.92
CA LEU A 526 -4.34 36.14 -4.28
C LEU A 526 -4.83 37.32 -5.11
N SER A 527 -4.05 37.73 -6.11
CA SER A 527 -4.50 38.72 -7.09
C SER A 527 -5.68 38.20 -7.92
N ASP A 528 -6.49 39.11 -8.46
CA ASP A 528 -7.64 38.76 -9.31
C ASP A 528 -7.27 37.90 -10.52
N VAL A 529 -6.03 38.00 -10.99
CA VAL A 529 -5.52 37.15 -12.08
C VAL A 529 -5.39 35.70 -11.63
N TYR A 530 -4.80 35.46 -10.45
CA TYR A 530 -4.66 34.11 -9.90
C TYR A 530 -6.00 33.53 -9.46
N GLN A 531 -6.88 34.34 -8.86
CA GLN A 531 -8.23 33.91 -8.50
C GLN A 531 -9.01 33.44 -9.73
N ARG A 532 -9.06 34.28 -10.78
CA ARG A 532 -9.70 33.91 -12.06
C ARG A 532 -9.06 32.68 -12.70
N ARG A 533 -7.74 32.53 -12.61
CA ARG A 533 -7.04 31.35 -13.14
C ARG A 533 -7.48 30.06 -12.46
N ILE A 534 -7.76 30.10 -11.15
CA ILE A 534 -8.29 28.93 -10.42
C ILE A 534 -9.73 28.65 -10.83
N LEU A 535 -10.60 29.68 -10.82
CA LEU A 535 -12.03 29.54 -11.13
C LEU A 535 -12.29 29.06 -12.56
N ASN A 536 -11.51 29.58 -13.53
CA ASN A 536 -11.64 29.24 -14.94
C ASN A 536 -10.84 27.99 -15.34
N PHE A 537 -10.17 27.33 -14.40
CA PHE A 537 -9.38 26.14 -14.72
C PHE A 537 -10.30 25.01 -15.20
N GLY A 538 -10.04 24.50 -16.40
CA GLY A 538 -10.79 23.39 -16.98
C GLY A 538 -10.42 22.05 -16.33
N ILE A 539 -11.39 21.45 -15.63
CA ILE A 539 -11.32 20.10 -15.10
C ILE A 539 -11.96 19.14 -16.11
N SER A 540 -11.18 18.15 -16.54
CA SER A 540 -11.68 17.07 -17.39
C SER A 540 -12.57 16.11 -16.59
N ILE A 541 -13.77 15.83 -17.08
CA ILE A 541 -14.75 14.93 -16.47
C ILE A 541 -15.07 13.80 -17.44
N ILE A 542 -14.99 12.56 -16.94
CA ILE A 542 -15.46 11.37 -17.64
C ILE A 542 -16.78 10.97 -17.00
N GLU A 543 -17.86 11.08 -17.78
CA GLU A 543 -19.20 10.71 -17.35
C GLU A 543 -19.50 9.27 -17.78
N ILE A 544 -19.88 8.43 -16.82
CA ILE A 544 -20.41 7.09 -17.06
C ILE A 544 -21.91 7.18 -16.84
N LYS A 545 -22.70 7.08 -17.91
CA LYS A 545 -24.15 7.25 -17.81
C LYS A 545 -24.86 5.96 -17.46
N GLU A 546 -25.80 6.03 -16.53
CA GLU A 546 -26.61 4.90 -16.07
C GLU A 546 -27.42 4.25 -17.21
N ASN A 547 -28.04 5.07 -18.06
CA ASN A 547 -28.87 4.60 -19.17
C ASN A 547 -28.10 3.75 -20.22
N GLU A 548 -26.81 4.03 -20.39
CA GLU A 548 -25.90 3.30 -21.28
C GLU A 548 -25.28 2.08 -20.59
N ASN A 549 -25.35 1.98 -19.24
CA ASN A 549 -24.58 1.02 -18.43
C ASN A 549 -25.39 0.44 -17.24
N LYS A 550 -26.50 -0.25 -17.52
CA LYS A 550 -27.48 -0.71 -16.49
C LYS A 550 -26.91 -1.58 -15.37
N HIS A 551 -25.86 -2.37 -15.63
CA HIS A 551 -25.25 -3.26 -14.63
C HIS A 551 -23.99 -2.66 -13.97
N PHE A 552 -23.67 -1.41 -14.28
CA PHE A 552 -22.52 -0.72 -13.71
C PHE A 552 -22.79 -0.28 -12.28
N LYS A 553 -21.85 -0.60 -11.38
CA LYS A 553 -21.88 -0.13 -10.00
C LYS A 553 -20.73 0.86 -9.76
N PRO A 554 -21.00 2.13 -9.43
CA PRO A 554 -19.96 3.14 -9.27
C PRO A 554 -18.96 2.80 -8.16
N GLU A 555 -19.40 2.17 -7.07
CA GLU A 555 -18.55 1.74 -5.96
C GLU A 555 -17.51 0.67 -6.37
N GLU A 556 -17.81 -0.16 -7.39
CA GLU A 556 -16.88 -1.15 -7.92
C GLU A 556 -15.73 -0.48 -8.67
N LEU A 557 -16.03 0.50 -9.53
CA LEU A 557 -14.99 1.26 -10.23
C LEU A 557 -14.17 2.09 -9.23
N PHE A 558 -14.81 2.74 -8.24
CA PHE A 558 -14.12 3.43 -7.16
C PHE A 558 -13.11 2.49 -6.47
N LYS A 559 -13.55 1.29 -6.07
CA LYS A 559 -12.67 0.27 -5.48
C LYS A 559 -11.55 -0.09 -6.44
N ARG A 560 -11.81 -0.38 -7.71
CA ARG A 560 -10.77 -0.79 -8.69
C ARG A 560 -9.69 0.28 -8.90
N LEU A 561 -10.10 1.55 -9.01
CA LEU A 561 -9.20 2.69 -9.19
C LEU A 561 -8.37 2.98 -7.93
N ASN A 562 -8.96 2.86 -6.75
CA ASN A 562 -8.38 3.32 -5.49
C ASN A 562 -7.87 2.21 -4.55
N HIS A 563 -8.12 0.92 -4.87
CA HIS A 563 -7.68 -0.22 -4.06
C HIS A 563 -6.27 -0.68 -4.44
N LYS A 564 -5.43 -0.87 -3.41
CA LYS A 564 -4.01 -1.23 -3.55
C LYS A 564 -3.31 -0.38 -4.65
N PRO A 565 -3.41 0.96 -4.64
CA PRO A 565 -2.51 1.74 -5.45
C PRO A 565 -1.12 1.42 -4.90
N PHE A 566 -0.15 1.27 -5.79
CA PHE A 566 1.24 1.05 -5.38
C PHE A 566 1.94 2.41 -5.42
N PRO A 567 1.59 3.41 -4.56
CA PRO A 567 2.19 4.72 -4.66
C PRO A 567 3.69 4.62 -4.39
N ILE A 568 4.39 5.59 -4.96
CA ILE A 568 5.79 5.81 -4.62
C ILE A 568 5.80 6.59 -3.32
N LYS A 569 6.44 6.02 -2.31
CA LYS A 569 6.55 6.67 -0.99
C LYS A 569 7.63 7.74 -1.09
N GLU A 570 7.33 8.93 -0.57
CA GLU A 570 8.32 9.99 -0.40
C GLU A 570 9.51 9.48 0.44
N ASN A 571 10.69 10.05 0.21
CA ASN A 571 11.92 9.73 0.94
C ASN A 571 12.33 8.24 0.82
N THR A 572 12.08 7.65 -0.35
CA THR A 572 12.55 6.31 -0.72
C THR A 572 13.34 6.36 -2.02
N PHE A 573 14.12 5.32 -2.30
CA PHE A 573 14.88 5.27 -3.55
C PHE A 573 13.98 5.26 -4.78
N GLU A 574 12.79 4.65 -4.73
CA GLU A 574 11.80 4.74 -5.83
C GLU A 574 11.45 6.21 -6.17
N TYR A 575 11.41 7.07 -5.16
CA TYR A 575 11.19 8.51 -5.32
C TYR A 575 12.45 9.22 -5.81
N TRP A 576 13.58 9.01 -5.13
CA TRP A 576 14.86 9.65 -5.48
C TRP A 576 15.31 9.34 -6.90
N ASN A 577 15.16 8.09 -7.32
CA ASN A 577 15.49 7.63 -8.65
C ASN A 577 14.80 8.42 -9.78
N ALA A 578 13.65 9.03 -9.47
CA ALA A 578 12.86 9.81 -10.41
C ALA A 578 12.97 11.32 -10.20
N CYS A 579 13.68 11.82 -9.19
CA CYS A 579 13.75 13.26 -8.90
C CYS A 579 15.16 13.80 -8.62
N VAL A 580 16.14 12.93 -8.38
CA VAL A 580 17.55 13.26 -8.09
C VAL A 580 18.35 13.30 -9.40
N ASP A 581 19.56 13.84 -9.32
CA ASP A 581 20.49 13.87 -10.44
C ASP A 581 20.89 12.46 -10.91
N ASN A 582 21.06 12.29 -12.23
CA ASN A 582 21.31 10.98 -12.83
C ASN A 582 22.69 10.42 -12.45
N GLU A 583 23.68 11.29 -12.22
CA GLU A 583 25.02 10.87 -11.84
C GLU A 583 25.02 10.23 -10.45
N VAL A 584 24.42 10.91 -9.46
CA VAL A 584 24.26 10.38 -8.09
C VAL A 584 23.51 9.04 -8.10
N ILE A 585 22.41 8.95 -8.84
CA ILE A 585 21.63 7.71 -8.96
C ILE A 585 22.42 6.60 -9.68
N GLY A 586 23.20 6.96 -10.70
CA GLY A 586 24.11 6.07 -11.42
C GLY A 586 25.14 5.45 -10.48
N SER A 587 25.89 6.29 -9.76
CA SER A 587 26.92 5.85 -8.81
C SER A 587 26.37 4.93 -7.71
N ILE A 588 25.19 5.24 -7.16
CA ILE A 588 24.56 4.38 -6.14
C ILE A 588 24.20 3.00 -6.72
N ARG A 589 23.72 2.96 -7.97
CA ARG A 589 23.34 1.70 -8.63
C ARG A 589 24.55 0.87 -8.99
N GLU A 590 25.59 1.49 -9.54
CA GLU A 590 26.85 0.83 -9.85
C GLU A 590 27.44 0.21 -8.59
N LEU A 591 27.46 0.95 -7.48
CA LEU A 591 27.92 0.43 -6.19
C LEU A 591 27.09 -0.77 -5.71
N CYS A 592 25.76 -0.71 -5.85
CA CYS A 592 24.89 -1.84 -5.51
C CYS A 592 25.12 -3.08 -6.40
N GLN A 593 25.46 -2.87 -7.68
CA GLN A 593 25.76 -3.96 -8.62
C GLN A 593 27.13 -4.58 -8.34
N MET A 594 28.12 -3.77 -8.00
CA MET A 594 29.47 -4.21 -7.67
C MET A 594 29.53 -4.95 -6.32
N LYS A 595 28.67 -4.57 -5.37
CA LYS A 595 28.68 -5.08 -3.99
C LYS A 595 27.47 -5.98 -3.73
N ASP A 596 27.51 -7.19 -4.27
CA ASP A 596 26.48 -8.24 -4.18
C ASP A 596 26.08 -8.64 -2.75
N TRP A 597 26.94 -8.38 -1.76
CA TRP A 597 26.71 -8.63 -0.34
C TRP A 597 25.94 -7.49 0.35
N LEU A 598 25.88 -6.29 -0.23
CA LEU A 598 25.26 -5.12 0.38
C LEU A 598 23.77 -5.04 0.05
N TYR A 599 23.00 -5.99 0.59
CA TYR A 599 21.55 -6.06 0.37
C TYR A 599 20.75 -6.22 1.66
N LEU A 600 19.50 -5.75 1.60
CA LEU A 600 18.43 -6.16 2.51
C LEU A 600 17.74 -7.43 2.01
N ARG A 601 17.56 -7.53 0.69
CA ARG A 601 17.01 -8.68 -0.04
C ARG A 601 17.77 -8.86 -1.36
N LYS A 602 18.12 -10.09 -1.73
CA LYS A 602 18.82 -10.35 -3.01
C LYS A 602 17.98 -9.91 -4.21
N GLU A 603 16.72 -10.34 -4.23
CA GLU A 603 15.75 -9.89 -5.22
C GLU A 603 14.90 -8.77 -4.63
N ASP A 604 15.02 -7.58 -5.20
CA ASP A 604 14.21 -6.46 -4.79
C ASP A 604 13.75 -5.57 -5.94
N ALA A 605 12.44 -5.63 -6.19
CA ALA A 605 11.76 -4.78 -7.15
C ALA A 605 11.55 -3.34 -6.62
N ARG A 606 11.68 -3.12 -5.31
CA ARG A 606 11.36 -1.84 -4.65
C ARG A 606 12.58 -0.96 -4.37
N MET A 607 13.77 -1.38 -4.77
CA MET A 607 15.01 -0.60 -4.67
C MET A 607 15.41 -0.22 -3.22
N PHE A 608 15.05 -1.07 -2.25
CA PHE A 608 15.44 -1.02 -0.86
C PHE A 608 16.96 -1.18 -0.67
N ASN A 609 17.66 -1.89 -1.55
CA ASN A 609 19.12 -2.02 -1.49
C ASN A 609 19.80 -0.69 -1.84
N GLU A 610 19.39 -0.07 -2.94
CA GLU A 610 19.83 1.27 -3.34
C GLU A 610 19.44 2.32 -2.28
N GLY A 611 18.26 2.16 -1.69
CA GLY A 611 17.82 2.97 -0.54
C GLY A 611 18.68 2.80 0.71
N LEU A 612 19.19 1.59 0.98
CA LEU A 612 20.13 1.32 2.07
C LEU A 612 21.46 2.04 1.82
N VAL A 613 22.03 1.89 0.63
CA VAL A 613 23.29 2.55 0.24
C VAL A 613 23.18 4.05 0.37
N THR A 614 22.08 4.63 -0.14
CA THR A 614 21.82 6.07 -0.03
C THR A 614 21.76 6.53 1.42
N CYS A 615 21.10 5.75 2.29
CA CYS A 615 21.03 6.06 3.72
C CYS A 615 22.40 5.99 4.39
N LEU A 616 23.24 5.02 4.06
CA LEU A 616 24.59 4.89 4.61
C LEU A 616 25.51 6.00 4.11
N CYS A 617 25.45 6.34 2.82
CA CYS A 617 26.18 7.47 2.24
C CYS A 617 25.78 8.79 2.92
N TYR A 618 24.49 9.01 3.17
CA TYR A 618 24.02 10.17 3.94
C TYR A 618 24.62 10.24 5.35
N LEU A 619 24.85 9.11 6.03
CA LEU A 619 25.54 9.12 7.32
C LEU A 619 27.01 9.56 7.20
N TYR A 620 27.68 9.23 6.09
CA TYR A 620 29.02 9.74 5.78
C TYR A 620 29.01 11.22 5.45
N TYR A 621 28.03 11.69 4.66
CA TYR A 621 27.84 13.10 4.34
C TYR A 621 27.72 13.95 5.60
N MET A 622 26.90 13.52 6.56
CA MET A 622 26.69 14.26 7.82
C MET A 622 27.88 14.17 8.80
N LYS A 623 28.78 13.19 8.65
CA LYS A 623 29.84 12.87 9.64
C LYS A 623 31.16 12.50 8.94
N SER A 624 31.62 13.37 8.05
CA SER A 624 32.80 13.14 7.20
C SER A 624 34.14 13.17 7.95
N THR A 625 34.27 13.82 9.12
CA THR A 625 35.60 14.13 9.69
C THR A 625 35.77 14.05 11.23
N THR A 626 34.81 13.54 12.01
CA THR A 626 34.97 13.43 13.48
C THR A 626 35.12 11.99 13.98
N VAL A 627 35.90 11.81 15.05
CA VAL A 627 35.78 10.62 15.94
C VAL A 627 34.30 10.47 16.29
N PRO A 628 33.71 9.25 16.19
CA PRO A 628 32.29 9.11 16.44
C PRO A 628 31.98 9.42 17.89
N ASP A 629 31.28 10.52 18.08
CA ASP A 629 30.59 10.84 19.31
C ASP A 629 29.13 10.38 19.18
N LEU A 630 28.65 9.66 20.20
CA LEU A 630 27.33 9.08 20.19
C LEU A 630 26.24 10.15 20.24
N ASP A 631 26.51 11.29 20.89
CA ASP A 631 25.57 12.40 20.95
C ASP A 631 25.43 13.08 19.58
N SER A 632 26.55 13.28 18.87
CA SER A 632 26.54 13.75 17.48
C SER A 632 25.81 12.78 16.52
N VAL A 633 25.92 11.46 16.73
CA VAL A 633 25.22 10.46 15.91
C VAL A 633 23.72 10.46 16.19
N LYS A 634 23.33 10.71 17.45
CA LYS A 634 21.93 10.82 17.85
C LYS A 634 21.22 11.98 17.14
N GLU A 635 21.91 12.97 16.57
CA GLU A 635 21.26 13.99 15.73
C GLU A 635 20.62 13.40 14.47
N VAL A 636 21.19 12.30 13.95
CA VAL A 636 20.79 11.70 12.66
C VAL A 636 20.07 10.35 12.87
N LEU A 637 20.52 9.56 13.84
CA LEU A 637 19.95 8.25 14.18
C LEU A 637 19.07 8.33 15.44
N ALA A 638 17.95 7.62 15.41
CA ALA A 638 17.11 7.35 16.57
C ALA A 638 17.43 5.95 17.10
N ILE A 639 17.80 5.87 18.37
CA ILE A 639 17.92 4.63 19.14
C ILE A 639 16.64 4.49 19.97
N CYS A 640 15.78 3.56 19.59
CA CYS A 640 14.47 3.37 20.22
C CYS A 640 14.43 2.04 20.98
N SER A 641 14.07 2.07 22.26
CA SER A 641 13.76 0.86 23.02
C SER A 641 12.34 0.35 22.70
N SER A 642 12.22 -0.97 22.67
CA SER A 642 10.98 -1.73 22.66
C SER A 642 10.98 -2.61 23.93
N ARG A 643 9.85 -3.27 24.22
CA ARG A 643 9.67 -4.10 25.43
C ARG A 643 10.80 -5.12 25.68
N PHE A 644 11.52 -5.56 24.64
CA PHE A 644 12.54 -6.62 24.72
C PHE A 644 13.83 -6.35 23.91
N CYS A 645 13.90 -5.28 23.13
CA CYS A 645 15.02 -5.03 22.23
C CYS A 645 15.20 -3.53 21.97
N VAL A 646 16.39 -3.15 21.50
CA VAL A 646 16.69 -1.82 20.97
C VAL A 646 16.66 -1.87 19.45
N SER A 647 16.27 -0.77 18.81
CA SER A 647 16.24 -0.63 17.36
C SER A 647 16.86 0.70 16.94
N ILE A 648 17.53 0.70 15.78
CA ILE A 648 18.17 1.89 15.21
C ILE A 648 17.51 2.22 13.88
N ARG A 649 17.23 3.51 13.66
CA ARG A 649 16.68 4.04 12.40
C ARG A 649 17.14 5.47 12.17
N ILE A 650 17.11 5.94 10.93
CA ILE A 650 17.25 7.37 10.63
C ILE A 650 16.04 8.13 11.20
N ARG A 651 16.30 9.27 11.86
CA ARG A 651 15.28 10.12 12.49
C ARG A 651 14.27 10.65 11.49
N ASP A 652 14.77 11.36 10.49
CA ASP A 652 13.95 11.91 9.43
C ASP A 652 14.65 11.77 8.08
N LYS A 653 13.98 11.09 7.15
CA LYS A 653 14.48 10.88 5.80
C LYS A 653 14.21 12.06 4.87
N SER A 654 13.40 13.05 5.30
CA SER A 654 13.15 14.27 4.54
C SER A 654 14.45 15.06 4.32
N TYR A 655 15.35 15.08 5.30
CA TYR A 655 16.67 15.70 5.18
C TYR A 655 17.50 15.10 4.04
N ILE A 656 17.49 13.77 3.90
CA ILE A 656 18.17 13.08 2.80
C ILE A 656 17.61 13.57 1.47
N THR A 657 16.28 13.64 1.35
CA THR A 657 15.64 14.16 0.14
C THR A 657 16.05 15.59 -0.16
N ASN A 658 16.08 16.47 0.85
CA ASN A 658 16.46 17.87 0.67
C ASN A 658 17.89 17.99 0.14
N ILE A 659 18.84 17.25 0.71
CA ILE A 659 20.25 17.23 0.27
C ILE A 659 20.36 16.68 -1.16
N LEU A 660 19.75 15.53 -1.45
CA LEU A 660 19.83 14.92 -2.77
C LEU A 660 19.16 15.77 -3.87
N GLN A 661 18.20 16.62 -3.51
CA GLN A 661 17.53 17.50 -4.46
C GLN A 661 18.21 18.85 -4.62
N ASP A 662 19.11 19.23 -3.71
CA ASP A 662 19.86 20.48 -3.79
C ASP A 662 21.08 20.31 -4.73
N PRO A 663 21.13 21.01 -5.87
CA PRO A 663 22.28 20.96 -6.77
C PRO A 663 23.59 21.36 -6.08
N ALA A 664 23.55 22.23 -5.06
CA ALA A 664 24.74 22.67 -4.34
C ALA A 664 25.39 21.55 -3.51
N CYS A 665 24.60 20.57 -3.06
CA CYS A 665 25.07 19.43 -2.28
C CYS A 665 25.56 18.25 -3.14
N LYS A 666 25.40 18.30 -4.47
CA LYS A 666 25.69 17.18 -5.36
C LYS A 666 27.13 16.68 -5.22
N GLU A 667 28.11 17.58 -5.40
CA GLU A 667 29.53 17.23 -5.38
C GLU A 667 29.96 16.67 -4.01
N GLU A 668 29.51 17.31 -2.94
CA GLU A 668 29.80 16.87 -1.58
C GLU A 668 29.18 15.50 -1.27
N PHE A 669 27.97 15.21 -1.79
CA PHE A 669 27.36 13.89 -1.66
C PHE A 669 28.10 12.81 -2.47
N LEU A 670 28.60 13.13 -3.67
CA LEU A 670 29.45 12.22 -4.44
C LEU A 670 30.78 11.93 -3.71
N LEU A 671 31.38 12.94 -3.09
CA LEU A 671 32.55 12.76 -2.22
C LEU A 671 32.24 11.85 -1.01
N ALA A 672 31.07 12.03 -0.39
CA ALA A 672 30.62 11.16 0.69
C ALA A 672 30.41 9.70 0.24
N LEU A 673 29.99 9.48 -1.02
CA LEU A 673 29.86 8.15 -1.60
C LEU A 673 31.23 7.47 -1.75
N ASN A 674 32.24 8.22 -2.21
CA ASN A 674 33.62 7.73 -2.26
C ASN A 674 34.15 7.40 -0.86
N GLY A 675 33.89 8.27 0.13
CA GLY A 675 34.28 8.01 1.53
C GLY A 675 33.55 6.81 2.15
N PHE A 676 32.30 6.59 1.79
CA PHE A 676 31.54 5.40 2.18
C PHE A 676 32.18 4.12 1.60
N GLU A 677 32.65 4.17 0.36
CA GLU A 677 33.32 3.05 -0.29
C GLU A 677 34.70 2.75 0.34
N THR A 678 35.54 3.77 0.50
CA THR A 678 36.91 3.59 1.01
C THR A 678 37.00 3.30 2.51
N ASP A 679 35.95 3.61 3.28
CA ASP A 679 35.92 3.33 4.72
C ASP A 679 34.98 2.16 5.07
N PHE A 680 33.67 2.31 4.91
CA PHE A 680 32.72 1.30 5.39
C PHE A 680 32.81 0.00 4.60
N ILE A 681 32.77 0.10 3.26
CA ILE A 681 32.76 -1.08 2.40
C ILE A 681 34.07 -1.85 2.58
N GLU A 682 35.22 -1.17 2.54
CA GLU A 682 36.52 -1.81 2.77
C GLU A 682 36.60 -2.49 4.15
N LYS A 683 36.16 -1.81 5.22
CA LYS A 683 36.13 -2.43 6.57
C LYS A 683 35.28 -3.69 6.61
N VAL A 684 34.07 -3.66 6.03
CA VAL A 684 33.21 -4.84 5.98
C VAL A 684 33.84 -5.93 5.12
N GLU A 685 34.47 -5.57 4.00
CA GLU A 685 35.11 -6.52 3.12
C GLU A 685 36.31 -7.21 3.78
N LEU A 686 37.13 -6.45 4.51
CA LEU A 686 38.20 -6.96 5.35
C LEU A 686 37.65 -7.82 6.48
N LEU A 687 36.52 -7.47 7.08
CA LEU A 687 35.88 -8.29 8.13
C LEU A 687 35.19 -9.54 7.59
N THR A 688 34.99 -9.69 6.28
CA THR A 688 34.26 -10.84 5.69
C THR A 688 35.05 -11.65 4.65
N SER A 689 36.27 -11.22 4.27
CA SER A 689 37.25 -11.98 3.50
C SER A 689 37.68 -13.33 4.10
N ASN A 690 38.16 -14.26 3.30
CA ASN A 690 38.78 -15.49 3.76
C ASN A 690 40.29 -15.27 3.99
N PRO A 691 40.84 -15.51 5.21
CA PRO A 691 42.27 -15.32 5.46
C PRO A 691 43.19 -16.29 4.70
N THR A 692 42.70 -17.48 4.36
CA THR A 692 43.53 -18.59 3.84
C THR A 692 43.18 -19.01 2.41
N GLY A 693 42.42 -18.20 1.67
CA GLY A 693 42.03 -18.52 0.29
C GLY A 693 41.15 -17.47 -0.38
N LYS A 694 40.63 -17.77 -1.58
CA LYS A 694 39.70 -16.86 -2.30
C LYS A 694 38.42 -16.66 -1.48
N THR A 695 37.97 -15.41 -1.40
CA THR A 695 36.69 -15.08 -0.77
C THR A 695 35.57 -15.27 -1.77
N THR A 696 34.74 -16.29 -1.57
CA THR A 696 33.51 -16.47 -2.37
C THR A 696 32.38 -15.60 -1.83
N GLU A 697 31.41 -15.24 -2.68
CA GLU A 697 30.17 -14.54 -2.28
C GLU A 697 29.48 -15.27 -1.11
N PHE A 698 29.37 -16.59 -1.21
CA PHE A 698 28.72 -17.41 -0.18
C PHE A 698 29.42 -17.28 1.18
N PHE A 699 30.75 -17.34 1.19
CA PHE A 699 31.54 -17.19 2.42
C PHE A 699 31.35 -15.80 3.02
N ARG A 700 31.43 -14.75 2.19
CA ARG A 700 31.26 -13.37 2.62
C ARG A 700 29.90 -13.16 3.29
N ASN A 701 28.83 -13.60 2.62
CA ASN A 701 27.48 -13.51 3.13
C ASN A 701 27.31 -14.28 4.44
N LYS A 702 27.82 -15.52 4.52
CA LYS A 702 27.75 -16.32 5.75
C LYS A 702 28.45 -15.62 6.93
N GLN A 703 29.62 -15.02 6.71
CA GLN A 703 30.34 -14.27 7.75
C GLN A 703 29.58 -13.02 8.18
N LEU A 704 29.06 -12.26 7.21
CA LEU A 704 28.26 -11.07 7.50
C LEU A 704 26.99 -11.42 8.27
N ASP A 705 26.28 -12.48 7.87
CA ASP A 705 25.07 -12.93 8.53
C ASP A 705 25.33 -13.44 9.94
N ALA A 706 26.48 -14.09 10.19
CA ALA A 706 26.90 -14.45 11.53
C ALA A 706 27.13 -13.21 12.41
N MET A 707 27.81 -12.18 11.90
CA MET A 707 28.07 -10.93 12.63
C MET A 707 26.78 -10.15 12.92
N LEU A 708 25.90 -10.02 11.93
CA LEU A 708 24.61 -9.33 12.06
C LEU A 708 23.55 -10.17 12.80
N GLN A 709 23.84 -11.46 13.02
CA GLN A 709 22.94 -12.49 13.54
C GLN A 709 21.65 -12.61 12.68
N THR A 710 21.78 -12.43 11.36
CA THR A 710 20.67 -12.45 10.40
C THR A 710 20.56 -13.79 9.70
N GLY A 711 19.36 -14.09 9.19
CA GLY A 711 19.12 -15.23 8.30
C GLY A 711 19.01 -14.77 6.85
N LYS A 712 17.98 -15.24 6.13
CA LYS A 712 17.76 -14.90 4.72
C LYS A 712 17.42 -13.42 4.44
N VAL A 713 17.06 -12.65 5.46
CA VAL A 713 16.63 -11.24 5.33
C VAL A 713 17.42 -10.40 6.31
N ARG A 714 18.03 -9.32 5.80
CA ARG A 714 18.76 -8.33 6.60
C ARG A 714 17.89 -7.11 6.86
N SER A 715 18.22 -6.35 7.89
CA SER A 715 17.50 -5.14 8.27
C SER A 715 18.37 -3.90 8.10
N ALA A 716 17.76 -2.79 7.68
CA ALA A 716 18.47 -1.52 7.56
C ALA A 716 19.07 -1.07 8.90
N GLY A 717 18.33 -1.26 10.01
CA GLY A 717 18.83 -0.97 11.35
C GLY A 717 20.09 -1.76 11.71
N GLY A 718 20.21 -3.00 11.23
CA GLY A 718 21.45 -3.78 11.38
C GLY A 718 22.63 -3.14 10.65
N PHE A 719 22.44 -2.65 9.42
CA PHE A 719 23.50 -1.94 8.70
C PHE A 719 23.83 -0.58 9.31
N PHE A 720 22.85 0.16 9.85
CA PHE A 720 23.10 1.41 10.57
C PHE A 720 23.90 1.17 11.85
N LEU A 721 23.61 0.09 12.57
CA LEU A 721 24.41 -0.33 13.73
C LEU A 721 25.82 -0.74 13.32
N LEU A 722 25.95 -1.53 12.25
CA LEU A 722 27.26 -1.94 11.74
C LEU A 722 28.09 -0.71 11.37
N TRP A 723 27.49 0.26 10.67
CA TRP A 723 28.12 1.53 10.34
C TRP A 723 28.57 2.27 11.59
N LEU A 724 27.69 2.42 12.59
CA LEU A 724 27.99 3.11 13.83
C LEU A 724 29.18 2.49 14.58
N VAL A 725 29.20 1.16 14.67
CA VAL A 725 30.30 0.45 15.33
C VAL A 725 31.60 0.60 14.54
N LEU A 726 31.57 0.41 13.21
CA LEU A 726 32.76 0.47 12.36
C LEU A 726 33.32 1.88 12.19
N LYS A 727 32.50 2.92 12.30
CA LYS A 727 32.96 4.31 12.27
C LYS A 727 33.95 4.59 13.40
N GLY A 728 33.79 3.92 14.56
CA GLY A 728 34.66 4.11 15.73
C GLY A 728 35.82 3.14 15.84
N ILE A 729 36.01 2.31 14.81
CA ILE A 729 37.11 1.35 14.75
C ILE A 729 38.05 1.77 13.61
N PRO A 730 39.30 2.13 13.90
CA PRO A 730 40.30 2.42 12.87
C PRO A 730 40.54 1.22 11.95
N MET A 731 40.92 1.50 10.69
CA MET A 731 41.19 0.46 9.69
C MET A 731 42.30 -0.50 10.13
N GLU A 732 43.37 0.03 10.75
CA GLU A 732 44.53 -0.78 11.19
C GLU A 732 44.14 -1.84 12.23
N HIS A 733 43.27 -1.51 13.18
CA HIS A 733 42.78 -2.49 14.17
C HIS A 733 42.01 -3.65 13.54
N ILE A 734 41.35 -3.43 12.40
CA ILE A 734 40.64 -4.48 11.66
C ILE A 734 41.63 -5.41 10.96
N LYS A 735 42.75 -4.86 10.46
CA LYS A 735 43.83 -5.64 9.83
C LYS A 735 44.58 -6.48 10.87
N GLU A 736 44.88 -5.91 12.03
CA GLU A 736 45.65 -6.56 13.11
C GLU A 736 44.81 -7.57 13.91
N ALA A 737 43.59 -7.20 14.33
CA ALA A 737 42.82 -7.94 15.33
C ALA A 737 41.41 -8.31 14.86
N ARG A 738 41.32 -8.84 13.64
CA ARG A 738 40.04 -9.14 12.97
C ARG A 738 39.05 -9.99 13.77
N SER A 739 39.53 -11.05 14.44
CA SER A 739 38.69 -11.95 15.23
C SER A 739 38.08 -11.24 16.45
N VAL A 740 38.87 -10.37 17.09
CA VAL A 740 38.45 -9.55 18.23
C VAL A 740 37.37 -8.55 17.80
N VAL A 741 37.58 -7.87 16.67
CA VAL A 741 36.58 -6.93 16.12
C VAL A 741 35.26 -7.64 15.82
N ARG A 742 35.30 -8.81 15.17
CA ARG A 742 34.09 -9.63 14.90
C ARG A 742 33.35 -10.03 16.17
N SER A 743 34.07 -10.40 17.23
CA SER A 743 33.49 -10.77 18.52
C SER A 743 32.79 -9.58 19.18
N LYS A 744 33.43 -8.40 19.18
CA LYS A 744 32.85 -7.16 19.69
C LYS A 744 31.58 -6.76 18.93
N ILE A 745 31.60 -6.80 17.59
CA ILE A 745 30.41 -6.54 16.78
C ILE A 745 29.29 -7.51 17.17
N SER A 746 29.59 -8.80 17.26
CA SER A 746 28.60 -9.82 17.64
C SER A 746 28.00 -9.57 19.03
N LYS A 747 28.80 -9.08 19.99
CA LYS A 747 28.34 -8.68 21.35
C LYS A 747 27.39 -7.47 21.29
N VAL A 748 27.66 -6.49 20.44
CA VAL A 748 26.77 -5.33 20.25
C VAL A 748 25.42 -5.79 19.66
N PHE A 749 25.45 -6.66 18.66
CA PHE A 749 24.23 -7.20 18.04
C PHE A 749 23.42 -8.09 18.98
N SER A 750 24.07 -8.90 19.83
CA SER A 750 23.37 -9.69 20.84
C SER A 750 22.70 -8.78 21.89
N THR A 751 23.39 -7.72 22.30
CA THR A 751 22.86 -6.74 23.26
C THR A 751 21.64 -6.03 22.68
N MET A 752 21.68 -5.58 21.41
CA MET A 752 20.55 -4.97 20.71
C MET A 752 19.27 -5.84 20.80
N ARG A 753 19.41 -7.18 20.72
CA ARG A 753 18.28 -8.11 20.70
C ARG A 753 17.77 -8.54 22.07
N THR A 754 18.56 -8.32 23.12
CA THR A 754 18.31 -8.88 24.46
C THR A 754 18.05 -7.81 25.52
N THR A 755 18.33 -6.53 25.24
CA THR A 755 18.11 -5.44 26.19
C THR A 755 17.00 -4.50 25.75
N ASN A 756 16.32 -3.92 26.73
CA ASN A 756 15.41 -2.78 26.56
C ASN A 756 16.00 -1.46 27.09
N SER A 757 17.19 -1.48 27.71
CA SER A 757 17.89 -0.29 28.18
C SER A 757 18.74 0.28 27.06
N VAL A 758 18.45 1.54 26.69
CA VAL A 758 19.25 2.28 25.71
C VAL A 758 20.64 2.52 26.29
N GLU A 759 20.76 2.89 27.57
CA GLU A 759 22.03 3.19 28.22
C GLU A 759 22.99 1.99 28.21
N LYS A 760 22.47 0.78 28.49
CA LYS A 760 23.26 -0.46 28.43
C LYS A 760 23.75 -0.74 27.00
N PHE A 761 22.88 -0.51 26.03
CA PHE A 761 23.21 -0.70 24.62
C PHE A 761 24.30 0.29 24.15
N GLU A 762 24.17 1.56 24.52
CA GLU A 762 25.14 2.62 24.22
C GLU A 762 26.51 2.34 24.84
N ARG A 763 26.55 1.91 26.10
CA ARG A 763 27.80 1.50 26.77
C ARG A 763 28.50 0.37 26.02
N THR A 764 27.74 -0.61 25.50
CA THR A 764 28.30 -1.73 24.73
C THR A 764 28.91 -1.27 23.40
N ILE A 765 28.38 -0.21 22.79
CA ILE A 765 28.96 0.42 21.59
C ILE A 765 30.28 1.11 21.95
N MET A 766 30.31 1.88 23.04
CA MET A 766 31.54 2.56 23.50
C MET A 766 32.65 1.55 23.87
N GLU A 767 32.30 0.44 24.52
CA GLU A 767 33.22 -0.68 24.77
C GLU A 767 33.78 -1.29 23.47
N ALA A 768 32.97 -1.31 22.40
CA ALA A 768 33.42 -1.82 21.10
C ALA A 768 34.50 -0.91 20.49
N TRP A 769 34.37 0.41 20.64
CA TRP A 769 35.33 1.41 20.15
C TRP A 769 36.67 1.38 20.91
N ASN A 770 36.67 1.05 22.20
CA ASN A 770 37.89 0.92 23.00
C ASN A 770 38.65 -0.38 22.66
N ILE A 771 39.43 -0.38 21.58
CA ILE A 771 40.37 -1.45 21.25
C ILE A 771 41.74 -1.04 21.79
N ALA A 772 42.18 -1.69 22.86
CA ALA A 772 43.55 -1.53 23.35
C ALA A 772 44.50 -2.13 22.31
N VAL A 773 45.45 -1.33 21.85
CA VAL A 773 46.64 -1.83 21.14
C VAL A 773 47.40 -2.67 22.16
N ALA A 774 47.51 -3.98 21.93
CA ALA A 774 48.59 -4.72 22.55
C ALA A 774 49.85 -4.22 21.86
N VAL A 775 50.47 -3.18 22.42
CA VAL A 775 51.85 -2.84 22.09
C VAL A 775 52.65 -3.99 22.69
N ASP A 776 53.01 -4.96 21.86
CA ASP A 776 54.04 -5.94 22.22
C ASP A 776 55.27 -5.15 22.67
N LYS A 777 55.69 -5.44 23.91
CA LYS A 777 56.98 -5.01 24.45
C LYS A 777 58.09 -5.88 23.89
#